data_AF-A0A1B7NN75-F1
#
_entry.id   AF-A0A1B7NN75-F1
#
_cell.length_a   1.000
_cell.length_b   1.000
_cell.length_c   1.000
_cell.angle_alpha   90.00
_cell.angle_beta   90.00
_cell.angle_gamma   90.00
#
_symmetry.space_group_name_H-M   'P 1'
#
loop_
_entity.id
_entity.type
_entity.pdbx_description
1 polymer ?
#
loop_
_entity_poly.entity_id
_entity_poly.type
_entity_poly.pdbx_seq_one_letter_code
_entity_poly.pdbx_strand_id
1 'polypeptide(L)'
;MPSRVSARASSAASARKSSAPPADKTVSTVFIPAEPALPTSSPHLRKSIVEIFADAQRSATGHRKLVVRLRKIQEGCCGLRQENGKGKASKQPDESINDSFTDGDGVAEKEFNIEVSRCMLRVLGVKKTEGAGDRVIKFLGTFLRVASEKDFELFLQGDPDETQSLPETPTSRLIFRIVSSMIPLLGAKERIIRYRASQIVTHIVNSLDSVDDELYHLIRQGLVKRIRDKEPSVRVQAVMGLGRLAGNEDEDDDSSRNDGAAALLDKLLDVLQNDTSAEVRRTLLLNLPLTPTTLPYLLERARDLDAPTRRALYSRLLPQLGDFRHLSLSMREKLLRWGIRDRDENVKKAAGRLFYERWIEDCAGRPEAEEDGQPPTDKTAPPSIPALMELLERIDVVNSGIEGGIAHEAMRNFWEGRPDYREAVDFNEQFWESLTPETVFMARSFNDFCIEEGDGKYDDLADEKIPEVTALAYYLHKYTTALIDRLNRPAQDERAEEETVECEFVVEQLLHICLTLDYSDEVGRRKMFSLLRETLAVPNLPEEVTKLVVEVLRAVCGPDAAGESEFCGVVLEAVAEVHDTIVSEDSFVSAKSELSEENGAKSKRDRPETPDDEDEEHEAFNFSHMITELSFGPHYSTLLNPLDKTISTTAANFYKYQYYMSIVPTIYTRAGVVDPYNQALPDPSTITPSQRKNTIFTNQYAVTSRSHELPDSQYYVPGIFFKYSIEPILLVISEERGSLLALLVRLVNVMAGVVVAGGWLFQINMWALDIVKKRQRRSEGVLNGKLLGDEDE
;
A
#
# COMPACT_ATOMS: atom_id res chain seq x y z
N MET A 1 -11.64 -42.46 4.49
CA MET A 1 -12.79 -42.98 5.28
C MET A 1 -12.26 -43.51 6.61
N PRO A 2 -13.01 -43.46 7.72
CA PRO A 2 -14.19 -42.64 8.05
C PRO A 2 -13.92 -41.84 9.39
N SER A 3 -14.74 -40.93 9.91
CA SER A 3 -16.20 -40.78 9.83
C SER A 3 -16.62 -39.36 10.23
N ARG A 4 -17.52 -38.80 9.42
CA ARG A 4 -18.48 -37.74 9.76
C ARG A 4 -19.42 -38.19 10.90
N VAL A 5 -19.89 -37.26 11.73
CA VAL A 5 -21.20 -37.34 12.43
C VAL A 5 -21.80 -35.93 12.40
N SER A 6 -22.61 -35.58 11.40
CA SER A 6 -24.07 -35.77 11.28
C SER A 6 -24.89 -34.73 12.06
N ALA A 7 -25.45 -33.78 11.30
CA ALA A 7 -26.69 -33.10 11.64
C ALA A 7 -27.85 -34.11 11.65
N ARG A 8 -28.80 -33.98 12.60
CA ARG A 8 -30.18 -34.44 12.39
C ARG A 8 -31.17 -33.64 13.24
N ALA A 9 -32.27 -33.30 12.58
CA ALA A 9 -33.39 -32.53 13.07
C ALA A 9 -34.38 -33.34 13.95
N SER A 10 -35.14 -32.56 14.74
CA SER A 10 -36.54 -32.76 15.17
C SER A 10 -36.95 -34.06 15.87
N SER A 11 -37.44 -33.94 17.12
CA SER A 11 -38.88 -34.03 17.46
C SER A 11 -39.12 -34.18 18.97
N ALA A 12 -40.38 -33.99 19.35
CA ALA A 12 -41.04 -34.35 20.61
C ALA A 12 -41.25 -33.22 21.64
N ALA A 13 -42.51 -32.77 21.64
CA ALA A 13 -43.15 -31.92 22.60
C ALA A 13 -43.16 -32.53 24.01
N SER A 14 -42.96 -31.66 25.01
CA SER A 14 -43.30 -31.92 26.41
C SER A 14 -44.09 -30.72 26.93
N ALA A 15 -45.41 -30.86 26.96
CA ALA A 15 -46.33 -29.91 27.55
C ALA A 15 -46.15 -29.87 29.08
N ARG A 16 -45.79 -28.70 29.63
CA ARG A 16 -46.04 -28.36 31.04
C ARG A 16 -47.05 -27.23 31.08
N LYS A 17 -48.24 -27.53 31.60
CA LYS A 17 -49.30 -26.58 31.94
C LYS A 17 -48.81 -25.72 33.11
N SER A 18 -48.74 -24.41 32.92
CA SER A 18 -48.79 -23.42 34.00
C SER A 18 -49.97 -22.49 33.72
N SER A 19 -50.97 -22.57 34.58
CA SER A 19 -52.17 -21.74 34.61
C SER A 19 -51.82 -20.29 34.95
N ALA A 20 -51.99 -19.39 33.98
CA ALA A 20 -52.15 -17.95 34.21
C ALA A 20 -53.37 -17.47 33.41
N PRO A 21 -54.16 -16.50 33.91
CA PRO A 21 -55.39 -16.06 33.24
C PRO A 21 -55.07 -15.36 31.90
N PRO A 22 -56.01 -15.29 30.95
CA PRO A 22 -55.74 -14.69 29.65
C PRO A 22 -55.56 -13.17 29.83
N ALA A 23 -54.32 -12.71 29.66
CA ALA A 23 -54.06 -11.29 29.46
C ALA A 23 -54.54 -10.90 28.06
N ASP A 24 -55.29 -9.82 28.03
CA ASP A 24 -55.94 -9.28 26.84
C ASP A 24 -54.96 -8.93 25.73
N LYS A 25 -55.49 -8.92 24.52
CA LYS A 25 -54.81 -8.82 23.22
C LYS A 25 -53.76 -7.69 23.15
N THR A 26 -52.56 -8.06 22.67
CA THR A 26 -51.68 -7.26 21.80
C THR A 26 -51.74 -5.74 21.96
N VAL A 27 -50.97 -5.19 22.89
CA VAL A 27 -50.51 -3.79 22.78
C VAL A 27 -49.10 -3.84 22.23
N SER A 28 -48.94 -3.47 20.96
CA SER A 28 -47.64 -3.20 20.37
C SER A 28 -46.96 -2.10 21.18
N THR A 29 -45.76 -2.36 21.69
CA THR A 29 -44.86 -1.37 22.31
C THR A 29 -44.28 -0.37 21.29
N VAL A 30 -45.04 -0.05 20.24
CA VAL A 30 -44.72 0.98 19.26
C VAL A 30 -45.34 2.27 19.79
N PHE A 31 -44.51 3.26 20.10
CA PHE A 31 -45.00 4.62 20.31
C PHE A 31 -45.57 5.11 18.98
N ILE A 32 -46.89 5.01 18.83
CA ILE A 32 -47.64 5.65 17.76
C ILE A 32 -48.17 6.93 18.40
N PRO A 33 -47.69 8.12 17.97
CA PRO A 33 -48.28 9.38 18.42
C PRO A 33 -49.80 9.36 18.25
N ALA A 34 -50.53 9.96 19.19
CA ALA A 34 -51.98 10.04 19.10
C ALA A 34 -52.40 10.59 17.73
N GLU A 35 -53.43 9.99 17.12
CA GLU A 35 -53.87 10.38 15.79
C GLU A 35 -54.33 11.85 15.83
N PRO A 36 -53.77 12.73 14.96
CA PRO A 36 -54.15 14.13 14.97
C PRO A 36 -55.62 14.29 14.59
N ALA A 37 -56.26 15.34 15.11
CA ALA A 37 -57.62 15.73 14.75
C ALA A 37 -57.78 15.83 13.23
N LEU A 38 -59.00 15.60 12.73
CA LEU A 38 -59.30 15.73 11.31
C LEU A 38 -59.02 17.17 10.84
N PRO A 39 -58.46 17.37 9.63
CA PRO A 39 -58.27 18.69 9.07
C PRO A 39 -59.59 19.47 9.04
N THR A 40 -59.55 20.71 9.54
CA THR A 40 -60.66 21.65 9.59
C THR A 40 -60.69 22.55 8.36
N SER A 41 -59.54 22.77 7.71
CA SER A 41 -59.41 23.61 6.52
C SER A 41 -60.04 23.00 5.26
N SER A 42 -60.02 21.66 5.15
CA SER A 42 -60.73 20.90 4.12
C SER A 42 -61.06 19.48 4.62
N PRO A 43 -62.29 18.99 4.42
CA PRO A 43 -62.68 17.62 4.77
C PRO A 43 -62.00 16.55 3.89
N HIS A 44 -61.41 16.92 2.76
CA HIS A 44 -60.81 16.00 1.79
C HIS A 44 -59.27 15.93 1.89
N LEU A 45 -58.62 16.88 2.55
CA LEU A 45 -57.16 16.99 2.64
C LEU A 45 -56.49 15.67 3.06
N ARG A 46 -56.95 15.08 4.17
CA ARG A 46 -56.45 13.81 4.69
C ARG A 46 -56.57 12.68 3.67
N LYS A 47 -57.74 12.55 3.04
CA LYS A 47 -58.01 11.49 2.07
C LYS A 47 -57.09 11.63 0.85
N SER A 48 -56.97 12.84 0.31
CA SER A 48 -56.13 13.14 -0.85
C SER A 48 -54.64 12.82 -0.61
N ILE A 49 -54.10 13.20 0.56
CA ILE A 49 -52.71 12.89 0.93
C ILE A 49 -52.53 11.37 1.10
N VAL A 50 -53.46 10.69 1.78
CA VAL A 50 -53.38 9.23 2.00
C VAL A 50 -53.40 8.47 0.67
N GLU A 51 -54.24 8.86 -0.28
CA GLU A 51 -54.27 8.25 -1.63
C GLU A 51 -52.92 8.37 -2.34
N ILE A 52 -52.31 9.56 -2.30
CA ILE A 52 -51.00 9.80 -2.93
C ILE A 52 -49.92 8.90 -2.32
N PHE A 53 -49.85 8.83 -0.99
CA PHE A 53 -48.88 7.97 -0.29
C PHE A 53 -49.17 6.48 -0.49
N ALA A 54 -50.44 6.09 -0.57
CA ALA A 54 -50.86 4.72 -0.86
C ALA A 54 -50.48 4.29 -2.29
N ASP A 55 -50.52 5.20 -3.25
CA ASP A 55 -50.07 4.95 -4.62
C ASP A 55 -48.53 4.91 -4.69
N ALA A 56 -47.85 5.83 -3.99
CA ALA A 56 -46.40 5.92 -3.95
C ALA A 56 -45.73 4.66 -3.37
N GLN A 57 -46.34 4.01 -2.38
CA GLN A 57 -45.81 2.76 -1.81
C GLN A 57 -45.96 1.55 -2.74
N ARG A 58 -46.84 1.59 -3.75
CA ARG A 58 -47.04 0.46 -4.68
C ARG A 58 -45.97 0.41 -5.76
N SER A 59 -45.65 1.54 -6.40
CA SER A 59 -44.68 1.59 -7.50
C SER A 59 -43.97 2.94 -7.60
N ALA A 60 -42.69 2.91 -7.99
CA ALA A 60 -41.88 4.09 -8.23
C ALA A 60 -42.17 4.77 -9.59
N THR A 61 -42.74 4.05 -10.56
CA THR A 61 -42.98 4.56 -11.93
C THR A 61 -43.88 5.80 -11.95
N GLY A 62 -44.83 5.90 -11.02
CA GLY A 62 -45.77 7.01 -10.92
C GLY A 62 -45.29 8.21 -10.08
N HIS A 63 -44.11 8.14 -9.45
CA HIS A 63 -43.69 9.12 -8.45
C HIS A 63 -43.68 10.56 -8.99
N ARG A 64 -43.20 10.79 -10.22
CA ARG A 64 -43.20 12.14 -10.83
C ARG A 64 -44.60 12.76 -10.89
N LYS A 65 -45.63 12.00 -11.26
CA LYS A 65 -47.01 12.48 -11.31
C LYS A 65 -47.58 12.74 -9.91
N LEU A 66 -47.28 11.86 -8.97
CA LEU A 66 -47.71 11.98 -7.57
C LEU A 66 -47.07 13.20 -6.90
N VAL A 67 -45.81 13.52 -7.20
CA VAL A 67 -45.09 14.71 -6.71
C VAL A 67 -45.81 15.97 -7.17
N VAL A 68 -46.16 16.06 -8.46
CA VAL A 68 -46.91 17.21 -9.00
C VAL A 68 -48.28 17.34 -8.33
N ARG A 69 -49.00 16.23 -8.11
CA ARG A 69 -50.30 16.24 -7.42
C ARG A 69 -50.17 16.71 -5.97
N LEU A 70 -49.18 16.22 -5.23
CA LEU A 70 -48.93 16.63 -3.84
C LEU A 70 -48.52 18.10 -3.75
N ARG A 71 -47.71 18.58 -4.69
CA ARG A 71 -47.30 19.99 -4.77
C ARG A 71 -48.48 20.92 -5.03
N LYS A 72 -49.42 20.56 -5.93
CA LYS A 72 -50.65 21.35 -6.14
C LYS A 72 -51.50 21.46 -4.87
N ILE A 73 -51.51 20.41 -4.03
CA ILE A 73 -52.20 20.44 -2.73
C ILE A 73 -51.47 21.40 -1.79
N GLN A 74 -50.14 21.31 -1.69
CA GLN A 74 -49.32 22.21 -0.87
C GLN A 74 -49.54 23.68 -1.27
N GLU A 75 -49.43 24.02 -2.56
CA GLU A 75 -49.67 25.36 -3.10
C GLU A 75 -51.07 25.87 -2.75
N GLY A 76 -52.09 25.02 -2.85
CA GLY A 76 -53.46 25.34 -2.45
C GLY A 76 -53.60 25.62 -0.95
N CYS A 77 -52.94 24.83 -0.10
CA CYS A 77 -52.96 25.02 1.35
C CYS A 77 -52.18 26.26 1.82
N CYS A 78 -51.23 26.74 1.00
CA CYS A 78 -50.39 27.91 1.30
C CYS A 78 -50.88 29.20 0.62
N GLY A 79 -52.00 29.17 -0.10
CA GLY A 79 -52.52 30.35 -0.81
C GLY A 79 -51.71 30.75 -2.06
N LEU A 80 -50.85 29.88 -2.60
CA LEU A 80 -49.89 30.19 -3.67
C LEU A 80 -50.42 29.87 -5.09
N ARG A 81 -51.73 29.72 -5.29
CA ARG A 81 -52.28 29.42 -6.62
C ARG A 81 -52.09 30.62 -7.56
N GLN A 82 -51.35 30.44 -8.64
CA GLN A 82 -51.33 31.38 -9.76
C GLN A 82 -52.71 31.39 -10.44
N GLU A 83 -53.36 32.56 -10.49
CA GLU A 83 -54.49 32.77 -11.41
C GLU A 83 -53.97 32.71 -12.85
N ASN A 84 -54.16 31.58 -13.52
CA ASN A 84 -53.92 31.53 -14.96
C ASN A 84 -54.83 32.56 -15.65
N GLY A 85 -54.21 33.52 -16.31
CA GLY A 85 -54.85 34.68 -16.93
C GLY A 85 -56.07 34.35 -17.79
N LYS A 86 -57.01 35.30 -17.79
CA LYS A 86 -58.21 35.36 -18.63
C LYS A 86 -57.93 34.88 -20.06
N GLY A 87 -58.44 33.70 -20.44
CA GLY A 87 -58.36 33.24 -21.82
C GLY A 87 -59.01 31.87 -22.08
N LYS A 88 -60.26 31.91 -22.55
CA LYS A 88 -61.03 30.81 -23.19
C LYS A 88 -61.37 29.59 -22.33
N ALA A 89 -62.65 29.53 -21.98
CA ALA A 89 -63.35 28.31 -21.58
C ALA A 89 -63.18 27.19 -22.62
N SER A 90 -62.45 26.13 -22.25
CA SER A 90 -62.58 24.81 -22.87
C SER A 90 -63.15 23.84 -21.83
N LYS A 91 -64.26 23.20 -22.19
CA LYS A 91 -64.96 22.20 -21.40
C LYS A 91 -64.16 20.90 -21.38
N GLN A 92 -63.42 20.65 -20.32
CA GLN A 92 -63.21 19.32 -19.77
C GLN A 92 -63.22 19.47 -18.24
N PRO A 93 -63.97 18.65 -17.48
CA PRO A 93 -63.91 18.67 -16.03
C PRO A 93 -62.56 18.06 -15.65
N ASP A 94 -61.56 18.92 -15.49
CA ASP A 94 -60.31 18.57 -14.84
C ASP A 94 -60.69 18.11 -13.42
N GLU A 95 -60.31 16.91 -13.00
CA GLU A 95 -60.39 16.39 -11.61
C GLU A 95 -59.44 17.18 -10.69
N SER A 96 -59.41 18.49 -10.88
CA SER A 96 -58.72 19.46 -10.08
C SER A 96 -59.45 19.58 -8.75
N ILE A 97 -58.71 19.31 -7.69
CA ILE A 97 -59.07 19.46 -6.29
C ILE A 97 -59.94 20.72 -6.10
N ASN A 98 -61.24 20.49 -5.93
CA ASN A 98 -62.27 21.49 -5.70
C ASN A 98 -62.35 21.79 -4.20
N ASP A 99 -61.20 21.98 -3.55
CA ASP A 99 -61.12 22.40 -2.16
C ASP A 99 -60.91 23.91 -2.13
N SER A 100 -61.96 24.63 -1.74
CA SER A 100 -61.82 25.98 -1.21
C SER A 100 -61.22 25.87 0.19
N PHE A 101 -59.93 26.16 0.34
CA PHE A 101 -59.31 26.23 1.66
C PHE A 101 -59.81 27.49 2.36
N THR A 102 -60.22 27.36 3.62
CA THR A 102 -60.59 28.53 4.44
C THR A 102 -59.30 29.22 4.89
N ASP A 103 -59.00 30.35 4.27
CA ASP A 103 -57.75 31.09 4.46
C ASP A 103 -57.80 31.94 5.74
N GLY A 104 -57.67 31.26 6.88
CA GLY A 104 -57.45 31.89 8.19
C GLY A 104 -56.11 31.44 8.76
N ASP A 105 -55.19 32.38 9.00
CA ASP A 105 -53.98 32.22 9.85
C ASP A 105 -53.01 31.06 9.51
N GLY A 106 -52.96 30.62 8.25
CA GLY A 106 -52.07 29.54 7.82
C GLY A 106 -52.44 28.15 8.39
N VAL A 107 -53.70 27.98 8.82
CA VAL A 107 -54.21 26.71 9.36
C VAL A 107 -54.12 25.57 8.34
N ALA A 108 -54.46 25.84 7.08
CA ALA A 108 -54.41 24.84 6.00
C ALA A 108 -52.99 24.31 5.76
N GLU A 109 -51.97 25.19 5.75
CA GLU A 109 -50.56 24.80 5.66
C GLU A 109 -50.15 23.91 6.86
N LYS A 110 -50.49 24.32 8.09
CA LYS A 110 -50.18 23.55 9.30
C LYS A 110 -50.80 22.15 9.24
N GLU A 111 -52.05 22.05 8.82
CA GLU A 111 -52.75 20.77 8.65
C GLU A 111 -52.13 19.91 7.55
N PHE A 112 -51.74 20.49 6.41
CA PHE A 112 -50.98 19.77 5.37
C PHE A 112 -49.68 19.19 5.94
N ASN A 113 -48.90 19.99 6.66
CA ASN A 113 -47.64 19.57 7.26
C ASN A 113 -47.84 18.46 8.32
N ILE A 114 -48.92 18.53 9.10
CA ILE A 114 -49.34 17.46 10.03
C ILE A 114 -49.63 16.16 9.27
N GLU A 115 -50.40 16.23 8.20
CA GLU A 115 -50.87 15.06 7.46
C GLU A 115 -49.72 14.35 6.71
N VAL A 116 -48.81 15.10 6.10
CA VAL A 116 -47.59 14.55 5.49
C VAL A 116 -46.69 13.90 6.55
N SER A 117 -46.44 14.59 7.68
CA SER A 117 -45.64 14.03 8.78
C SER A 117 -46.29 12.75 9.36
N ARG A 118 -47.63 12.70 9.45
CA ARG A 118 -48.35 11.50 9.88
C ARG A 118 -48.11 10.31 8.94
N CYS A 119 -48.11 10.54 7.63
CA CYS A 119 -47.78 9.48 6.67
C CYS A 119 -46.35 8.95 6.91
N MET A 120 -45.40 9.84 7.25
CA MET A 120 -44.04 9.41 7.56
C MET A 120 -43.89 8.61 8.85
N LEU A 121 -44.65 8.96 9.89
CA LEU A 121 -44.70 8.17 11.13
C LEU A 121 -45.17 6.73 10.89
N ARG A 122 -46.06 6.49 9.91
CA ARG A 122 -46.51 5.14 9.55
C ARG A 122 -45.40 4.30 8.89
N VAL A 123 -44.39 4.93 8.29
CA VAL A 123 -43.23 4.23 7.69
C VAL A 123 -42.28 3.67 8.75
N LEU A 124 -42.29 4.21 9.97
CA LEU A 124 -41.35 3.83 11.03
C LEU A 124 -41.48 2.36 11.49
N GLY A 125 -42.65 1.74 11.30
CA GLY A 125 -42.88 0.33 11.61
C GLY A 125 -42.47 -0.64 10.48
N VAL A 126 -42.10 -0.13 9.30
CA VAL A 126 -41.84 -0.94 8.11
C VAL A 126 -40.43 -1.51 8.15
N LYS A 127 -40.28 -2.83 7.99
CA LYS A 127 -38.97 -3.50 8.01
C LYS A 127 -38.11 -3.14 6.80
N LYS A 128 -36.77 -3.16 6.94
CA LYS A 128 -35.81 -2.93 5.82
C LYS A 128 -36.07 -3.83 4.60
N THR A 129 -36.57 -5.05 4.82
CA THR A 129 -36.88 -6.02 3.74
C THR A 129 -38.12 -5.67 2.93
N GLU A 130 -38.96 -4.76 3.43
CA GLU A 130 -40.18 -4.33 2.76
C GLU A 130 -39.91 -3.05 1.95
N GLY A 131 -39.81 -3.20 0.63
CA GLY A 131 -39.51 -2.09 -0.28
C GLY A 131 -40.57 -0.97 -0.32
N ALA A 132 -41.74 -1.16 0.31
CA ALA A 132 -42.77 -0.12 0.43
C ALA A 132 -42.24 1.10 1.19
N GLY A 133 -41.49 0.89 2.28
CA GLY A 133 -40.90 1.98 3.05
C GLY A 133 -39.89 2.79 2.24
N ASP A 134 -39.00 2.11 1.51
CA ASP A 134 -37.98 2.77 0.69
C ASP A 134 -38.60 3.58 -0.46
N ARG A 135 -39.67 3.06 -1.09
CA ARG A 135 -40.41 3.78 -2.12
C ARG A 135 -41.07 5.05 -1.58
N VAL A 136 -41.67 5.00 -0.39
CA VAL A 136 -42.28 6.20 0.22
C VAL A 136 -41.22 7.24 0.60
N ILE A 137 -40.08 6.82 1.14
CA ILE A 137 -38.99 7.74 1.50
C ILE A 137 -38.39 8.38 0.23
N LYS A 138 -38.18 7.59 -0.83
CA LYS A 138 -37.71 8.12 -2.13
C LYS A 138 -38.71 9.09 -2.75
N PHE A 139 -40.00 8.79 -2.67
CA PHE A 139 -41.08 9.68 -3.10
C PHE A 139 -41.03 11.00 -2.33
N LEU A 140 -40.90 10.94 -0.99
CA LEU A 140 -40.78 12.13 -0.14
C LEU A 140 -39.58 12.99 -0.55
N GLY A 141 -38.38 12.40 -0.67
CA GLY A 141 -37.19 13.18 -1.07
C GLY A 141 -37.34 13.82 -2.45
N THR A 142 -37.94 13.11 -3.41
CA THR A 142 -38.22 13.66 -4.74
C THR A 142 -39.22 14.82 -4.68
N PHE A 143 -40.25 14.70 -3.84
CA PHE A 143 -41.22 15.76 -3.62
C PHE A 143 -40.57 16.99 -2.98
N LEU A 144 -39.80 16.81 -1.91
CA LEU A 144 -39.16 17.90 -1.19
C LEU A 144 -38.16 18.66 -2.06
N ARG A 145 -37.36 17.97 -2.88
CA ARG A 145 -36.45 18.61 -3.85
C ARG A 145 -37.21 19.49 -4.84
N VAL A 146 -38.20 18.92 -5.54
CA VAL A 146 -39.00 19.65 -6.54
C VAL A 146 -39.80 20.80 -5.92
N ALA A 147 -40.30 20.62 -4.70
CA ALA A 147 -41.03 21.67 -3.99
C ALA A 147 -40.10 22.80 -3.54
N SER A 148 -38.87 22.49 -3.12
CA SER A 148 -37.84 23.48 -2.75
C SER A 148 -37.37 24.29 -3.95
N GLU A 149 -37.12 23.65 -5.10
CA GLU A 149 -36.77 24.31 -6.36
C GLU A 149 -37.86 25.33 -6.77
N LYS A 150 -39.14 24.92 -6.69
CA LYS A 150 -40.27 25.81 -6.98
C LYS A 150 -40.44 26.94 -5.97
N ASP A 151 -40.21 26.67 -4.69
CA ASP A 151 -40.24 27.72 -3.68
C ASP A 151 -39.11 28.73 -3.93
N PHE A 152 -37.92 28.27 -4.35
CA PHE A 152 -36.82 29.13 -4.77
C PHE A 152 -37.24 30.04 -5.94
N GLU A 153 -37.82 29.47 -7.01
CA GLU A 153 -38.32 30.24 -8.16
C GLU A 153 -39.36 31.31 -7.79
N LEU A 154 -40.17 31.09 -6.75
CA LEU A 154 -41.26 31.98 -6.34
C LEU A 154 -40.82 33.06 -5.36
N PHE A 155 -39.93 32.72 -4.42
CA PHE A 155 -39.61 33.56 -3.26
C PHE A 155 -38.21 34.18 -3.32
N LEU A 156 -37.33 33.75 -4.22
CA LEU A 156 -35.92 34.15 -4.28
C LEU A 156 -35.50 34.89 -5.57
N GLN A 157 -36.45 35.47 -6.33
CA GLN A 157 -36.17 36.35 -7.47
C GLN A 157 -35.76 37.80 -7.08
N GLY A 158 -34.96 37.96 -6.01
CA GLY A 158 -34.50 39.26 -5.47
C GLY A 158 -32.99 39.47 -5.58
N ASP A 159 -32.53 40.71 -5.36
CA ASP A 159 -31.13 41.17 -5.50
C ASP A 159 -30.15 40.30 -4.66
N PRO A 160 -29.11 39.68 -5.25
CA PRO A 160 -28.20 38.76 -4.55
C PRO A 160 -27.47 39.36 -3.33
N ASP A 161 -27.40 40.69 -3.22
CA ASP A 161 -26.71 41.38 -2.12
C ASP A 161 -27.56 41.57 -0.84
N GLU A 162 -28.87 41.27 -0.84
CA GLU A 162 -29.77 41.54 0.32
C GLU A 162 -30.08 40.33 1.23
N THR A 163 -29.72 39.09 0.90
CA THR A 163 -30.12 37.90 1.69
C THR A 163 -28.95 37.09 2.24
N GLN A 164 -28.47 37.46 3.43
CA GLN A 164 -27.52 36.66 4.22
C GLN A 164 -28.15 35.38 4.83
N SER A 165 -29.47 35.20 4.76
CA SER A 165 -30.19 34.02 5.27
C SER A 165 -31.26 33.54 4.29
N LEU A 166 -31.32 32.23 4.03
CA LEU A 166 -32.36 31.61 3.21
C LEU A 166 -33.76 31.95 3.77
N PRO A 167 -34.68 32.53 2.98
CA PRO A 167 -36.01 32.88 3.46
C PRO A 167 -36.83 31.63 3.79
N GLU A 168 -37.65 31.70 4.84
CA GLU A 168 -38.55 30.60 5.21
C GLU A 168 -39.63 30.36 4.15
N THR A 169 -39.51 29.26 3.42
CA THR A 169 -40.50 28.79 2.43
C THR A 169 -41.47 27.77 3.03
N PRO A 170 -42.66 27.56 2.44
CA PRO A 170 -43.56 26.49 2.87
C PRO A 170 -42.91 25.11 2.91
N THR A 171 -41.99 24.82 1.98
CA THR A 171 -41.27 23.54 1.97
C THR A 171 -40.22 23.47 3.07
N SER A 172 -39.49 24.56 3.38
CA SER A 172 -38.56 24.59 4.52
C SER A 172 -39.27 24.31 5.85
N ARG A 173 -40.45 24.90 6.09
CA ARG A 173 -41.27 24.63 7.29
C ARG A 173 -41.77 23.18 7.35
N LEU A 174 -42.12 22.59 6.22
CA LEU A 174 -42.48 21.16 6.15
C LEU A 174 -41.28 20.27 6.50
N ILE A 175 -40.10 20.55 5.92
CA ILE A 175 -38.86 19.82 6.18
C ILE A 175 -38.54 19.87 7.68
N PHE A 176 -38.51 21.08 8.25
CA PHE A 176 -38.26 21.29 9.68
C PHE A 176 -39.24 20.48 10.54
N ARG A 177 -40.54 20.48 10.21
CA ARG A 177 -41.54 19.70 10.95
C ARG A 177 -41.29 18.20 10.86
N ILE A 178 -40.97 17.67 9.67
CA ILE A 178 -40.69 16.24 9.49
C ILE A 178 -39.46 15.86 10.30
N VAL A 179 -38.35 16.58 10.15
CA VAL A 179 -37.10 16.27 10.85
C VAL A 179 -37.28 16.41 12.36
N SER A 180 -37.89 17.49 12.86
CA SER A 180 -38.21 17.66 14.28
C SER A 180 -39.07 16.54 14.85
N SER A 181 -39.95 15.94 14.02
CA SER A 181 -40.74 14.77 14.42
C SER A 181 -39.91 13.47 14.47
N MET A 182 -38.86 13.35 13.65
CA MET A 182 -38.00 12.16 13.57
C MET A 182 -36.88 12.15 14.61
N ILE A 183 -36.35 13.32 14.99
CA ILE A 183 -35.18 13.44 15.87
C ILE A 183 -35.35 12.73 17.22
N PRO A 184 -36.48 12.89 17.96
CA PRO A 184 -36.72 12.14 19.19
C PRO A 184 -36.75 10.61 18.98
N LEU A 185 -37.12 10.17 17.78
CA LEU A 185 -37.30 8.77 17.42
C LEU A 185 -35.99 8.08 17.01
N LEU A 186 -34.91 8.85 16.77
CA LEU A 186 -33.57 8.30 16.61
C LEU A 186 -33.11 7.54 17.86
N GLY A 187 -33.58 7.93 19.05
CA GLY A 187 -33.29 7.28 20.32
C GLY A 187 -34.26 6.16 20.73
N ALA A 188 -35.19 5.76 19.86
CA ALA A 188 -36.24 4.80 20.22
C ALA A 188 -35.68 3.43 20.66
N LYS A 189 -36.38 2.75 21.58
CA LYS A 189 -36.00 1.39 22.02
C LYS A 189 -36.00 0.39 20.86
N GLU A 190 -36.96 0.53 19.96
CA GLU A 190 -37.16 -0.39 18.84
C GLU A 190 -36.20 -0.10 17.68
N ARG A 191 -35.47 -1.13 17.23
CA ARG A 191 -34.44 -0.98 16.19
C ARG A 191 -34.97 -0.56 14.83
N ILE A 192 -36.17 -1.01 14.46
CA ILE A 192 -36.78 -0.68 13.15
C ILE A 192 -37.11 0.81 13.10
N ILE A 193 -37.62 1.35 14.22
CA ILE A 193 -37.93 2.78 14.33
C ILE A 193 -36.66 3.60 14.21
N ARG A 194 -35.58 3.25 14.94
CA ARG A 194 -34.30 3.97 14.82
C ARG A 194 -33.77 3.94 13.39
N TYR A 195 -33.80 2.78 12.73
CA TYR A 195 -33.35 2.63 11.34
C TYR A 195 -34.16 3.52 10.38
N ARG A 196 -35.50 3.45 10.43
CA ARG A 196 -36.36 4.23 9.53
C ARG A 196 -36.31 5.73 9.82
N ALA A 197 -36.22 6.13 11.09
CA ALA A 197 -36.03 7.52 11.47
C ALA A 197 -34.70 8.06 10.95
N SER A 198 -33.59 7.33 11.16
CA SER A 198 -32.28 7.70 10.60
C SER A 198 -32.32 7.75 9.07
N GLN A 199 -32.94 6.77 8.41
CA GLN A 199 -33.06 6.74 6.96
C GLN A 199 -33.85 7.93 6.40
N ILE A 200 -34.96 8.32 7.03
CA ILE A 200 -35.76 9.48 6.63
C ILE A 200 -34.91 10.75 6.75
N VAL A 201 -34.26 10.96 7.90
CA VAL A 201 -33.41 12.15 8.14
C VAL A 201 -32.26 12.19 7.12
N THR A 202 -31.51 11.10 6.97
CA THR A 202 -30.41 11.00 5.99
C THR A 202 -30.88 11.22 4.55
N HIS A 203 -32.03 10.67 4.17
CA HIS A 203 -32.54 10.85 2.81
C HIS A 203 -32.97 12.30 2.55
N ILE A 204 -33.55 12.99 3.54
CA ILE A 204 -33.86 14.42 3.44
C ILE A 204 -32.57 15.21 3.24
N VAL A 205 -31.57 15.01 4.10
CA VAL A 205 -30.25 15.66 3.98
C VAL A 205 -29.65 15.45 2.59
N ASN A 206 -29.75 14.25 2.03
CA ASN A 206 -29.19 13.91 0.72
C ASN A 206 -30.06 14.34 -0.49
N SER A 207 -31.27 14.88 -0.27
CA SER A 207 -32.18 15.30 -1.34
C SER A 207 -32.27 16.81 -1.53
N LEU A 208 -31.80 17.61 -0.57
CA LEU A 208 -31.85 19.07 -0.59
C LEU A 208 -30.49 19.63 -1.03
N ASP A 209 -30.44 20.80 -1.64
CA ASP A 209 -29.17 21.41 -2.07
C ASP A 209 -28.48 22.14 -0.91
N SER A 210 -29.25 22.90 -0.13
CA SER A 210 -28.84 23.56 1.11
C SER A 210 -29.71 23.14 2.29
N VAL A 211 -29.19 23.32 3.50
CA VAL A 211 -29.87 23.03 4.78
C VAL A 211 -29.70 24.25 5.67
N ASP A 212 -30.77 24.71 6.31
CA ASP A 212 -30.69 25.83 7.27
C ASP A 212 -29.88 25.47 8.53
N ASP A 213 -29.28 26.47 9.18
CA ASP A 213 -28.36 26.26 10.30
C ASP A 213 -29.01 25.54 11.49
N GLU A 214 -30.26 25.88 11.82
CA GLU A 214 -30.99 25.25 12.93
C GLU A 214 -31.21 23.75 12.64
N LEU A 215 -31.63 23.44 11.43
CA LEU A 215 -31.83 22.07 10.96
C LEU A 215 -30.50 21.31 10.86
N TYR A 216 -29.43 21.95 10.40
CA TYR A 216 -28.07 21.39 10.37
C TYR A 216 -27.65 20.92 11.78
N HIS A 217 -27.74 21.80 12.79
CA HIS A 217 -27.38 21.45 14.16
C HIS A 217 -28.24 20.33 14.74
N LEU A 218 -29.56 20.38 14.50
CA LEU A 218 -30.50 19.38 14.97
C LEU A 218 -30.18 17.99 14.39
N ILE A 219 -29.96 17.92 13.08
CA ILE A 219 -29.63 16.68 12.36
C ILE A 219 -28.27 16.16 12.81
N ARG A 220 -27.24 17.01 12.84
CA ARG A 220 -25.89 16.66 13.27
C ARG A 220 -25.91 16.06 14.68
N GLN A 221 -26.51 16.75 15.64
CA GLN A 221 -26.58 16.29 17.03
C GLN A 221 -27.34 14.96 17.15
N GLY A 222 -28.41 14.77 16.36
CA GLY A 222 -29.19 13.54 16.30
C GLY A 222 -28.40 12.36 15.73
N LEU A 223 -27.78 12.53 14.57
CA LEU A 223 -27.07 11.47 13.85
C LEU A 223 -25.72 11.10 14.48
N VAL A 224 -24.98 12.07 15.06
CA VAL A 224 -23.72 11.77 15.77
C VAL A 224 -23.95 10.78 16.92
N LYS A 225 -25.07 10.90 17.64
CA LYS A 225 -25.45 9.94 18.68
C LYS A 225 -25.72 8.53 18.14
N ARG A 226 -25.87 8.35 16.82
CA ARG A 226 -26.20 7.07 16.15
C ARG A 226 -25.02 6.42 15.44
N ILE A 227 -23.87 7.08 15.29
CA ILE A 227 -22.67 6.47 14.67
C ILE A 227 -22.16 5.24 15.44
N ARG A 228 -22.46 5.17 16.75
CA ARG A 228 -22.17 4.02 17.62
C ARG A 228 -23.43 3.24 18.03
N ASP A 229 -24.49 3.27 17.21
CA ASP A 229 -25.69 2.44 17.47
C ASP A 229 -25.34 0.94 17.45
N LYS A 230 -26.06 0.16 18.26
CA LYS A 230 -25.89 -1.29 18.35
C LYS A 230 -26.14 -1.99 17.02
N GLU A 231 -27.05 -1.45 16.21
CA GLU A 231 -27.45 -2.05 14.93
C GLU A 231 -26.65 -1.45 13.77
N PRO A 232 -25.85 -2.25 13.01
CA PRO A 232 -25.05 -1.75 11.91
C PRO A 232 -25.85 -0.98 10.85
N SER A 233 -27.07 -1.42 10.55
CA SER A 233 -27.93 -0.74 9.56
C SER A 233 -28.32 0.68 9.97
N VAL A 234 -28.39 0.97 11.28
CA VAL A 234 -28.63 2.33 11.79
C VAL A 234 -27.36 3.16 11.64
N ARG A 235 -26.19 2.59 11.98
CA ARG A 235 -24.89 3.24 11.79
C ARG A 235 -24.64 3.61 10.34
N VAL A 236 -24.96 2.72 9.38
CA VAL A 236 -24.88 2.99 7.93
C VAL A 236 -25.68 4.25 7.54
N GLN A 237 -26.92 4.39 8.02
CA GLN A 237 -27.71 5.59 7.72
C GLN A 237 -27.12 6.84 8.37
N ALA A 238 -26.64 6.72 9.62
CA ALA A 238 -26.02 7.84 10.33
C ALA A 238 -24.77 8.36 9.61
N VAL A 239 -23.83 7.48 9.24
CA VAL A 239 -22.60 7.89 8.54
C VAL A 239 -22.88 8.40 7.13
N MET A 240 -23.89 7.88 6.45
CA MET A 240 -24.30 8.36 5.12
C MET A 240 -24.86 9.79 5.17
N GLY A 241 -25.61 10.13 6.23
CA GLY A 241 -26.12 11.50 6.40
C GLY A 241 -25.02 12.46 6.86
N LEU A 242 -24.19 12.04 7.81
CA LEU A 242 -23.09 12.86 8.34
C LEU A 242 -21.96 13.07 7.33
N GLY A 243 -21.71 12.12 6.43
CA GLY A 243 -20.69 12.26 5.38
C GLY A 243 -20.94 13.48 4.50
N ARG A 244 -22.21 13.75 4.15
CA ARG A 244 -22.60 14.97 3.42
C ARG A 244 -22.34 16.25 4.23
N LEU A 245 -22.56 16.21 5.54
CA LEU A 245 -22.37 17.36 6.43
C LEU A 245 -20.90 17.63 6.79
N ALA A 246 -20.01 16.68 6.55
CA ALA A 246 -18.58 16.79 6.86
C ALA A 246 -17.76 17.46 5.74
N GLY A 247 -18.33 17.65 4.54
CA GLY A 247 -17.66 18.26 3.39
C GLY A 247 -17.88 19.77 3.24
N ASN A 248 -18.69 20.39 4.10
CA ASN A 248 -18.88 21.84 4.14
C ASN A 248 -17.90 22.43 5.17
N GLU A 249 -16.65 22.56 4.77
CA GLU A 249 -15.63 23.27 5.54
C GLU A 249 -15.82 24.78 5.30
N ASP A 250 -16.44 25.49 6.23
CA ASP A 250 -16.24 26.94 6.32
C ASP A 250 -14.93 27.15 7.08
N GLU A 251 -13.92 27.71 6.40
CA GLU A 251 -12.58 28.00 6.96
C GLU A 251 -12.63 28.98 8.15
N ASP A 252 -13.76 29.64 8.38
CA ASP A 252 -13.99 30.68 9.39
C ASP A 252 -14.71 30.21 10.66
N ASP A 253 -14.99 28.91 10.84
CA ASP A 253 -15.71 28.45 12.03
C ASP A 253 -14.80 28.39 13.27
N ASP A 254 -14.66 29.56 13.93
CA ASP A 254 -14.04 29.80 15.24
C ASP A 254 -14.83 29.10 16.39
N SER A 255 -15.79 28.23 16.06
CA SER A 255 -16.51 27.41 17.02
C SER A 255 -15.56 26.44 17.71
N SER A 256 -15.67 26.38 19.04
CA SER A 256 -14.79 25.61 19.92
C SER A 256 -14.44 24.24 19.32
N ARG A 257 -13.14 23.92 19.23
CA ARG A 257 -12.49 22.72 18.65
C ARG A 257 -13.15 21.35 18.91
N ASN A 258 -14.17 21.26 19.75
CA ASN A 258 -14.85 20.03 20.16
C ASN A 258 -16.21 19.77 19.47
N ASP A 259 -16.80 20.74 18.78
CA ASP A 259 -18.10 20.57 18.08
C ASP A 259 -18.21 21.26 16.70
N GLY A 260 -17.09 21.63 16.06
CA GLY A 260 -17.05 22.12 14.67
C GLY A 260 -17.07 21.01 13.61
N ALA A 261 -17.10 21.34 12.32
CA ALA A 261 -17.08 20.37 11.20
C ALA A 261 -15.84 19.46 11.21
N ALA A 262 -14.67 19.98 11.55
CA ALA A 262 -13.44 19.21 11.72
C ALA A 262 -13.58 18.08 12.78
N ALA A 263 -14.20 18.40 13.93
CA ALA A 263 -14.45 17.41 14.98
C ALA A 263 -15.47 16.34 14.57
N LEU A 264 -16.34 16.62 13.58
CA LEU A 264 -17.21 15.62 12.97
C LEU A 264 -16.40 14.71 12.03
N LEU A 265 -15.54 15.29 11.18
CA LEU A 265 -14.69 14.53 10.27
C LEU A 265 -13.81 13.53 11.03
N ASP A 266 -13.15 13.97 12.11
CA ASP A 266 -12.35 13.09 12.98
C ASP A 266 -13.15 11.92 13.54
N LYS A 267 -14.40 12.16 13.96
CA LYS A 267 -15.30 11.08 14.43
C LYS A 267 -15.65 10.11 13.32
N LEU A 268 -15.82 10.57 12.08
CA LEU A 268 -16.09 9.69 10.94
C LEU A 268 -14.85 8.89 10.52
N LEU A 269 -13.66 9.48 10.61
CA LEU A 269 -12.38 8.76 10.39
C LEU A 269 -12.15 7.69 11.47
N ASP A 270 -12.43 7.99 12.74
CA ASP A 270 -12.44 6.99 13.83
C ASP A 270 -13.37 5.82 13.51
N VAL A 271 -14.58 6.10 13.03
CA VAL A 271 -15.53 5.05 12.63
C VAL A 271 -15.03 4.29 11.39
N LEU A 272 -14.43 4.95 10.40
CA LEU A 272 -13.88 4.29 9.21
C LEU A 272 -12.82 3.23 9.59
N GLN A 273 -11.96 3.52 10.56
CA GLN A 273 -10.91 2.60 10.99
C GLN A 273 -11.42 1.53 11.97
N ASN A 274 -12.30 1.90 12.90
CA ASN A 274 -12.60 1.09 14.08
C ASN A 274 -13.98 0.41 14.07
N ASP A 275 -14.87 0.72 13.12
CA ASP A 275 -16.20 0.09 13.06
C ASP A 275 -16.10 -1.40 12.72
N THR A 276 -16.77 -2.24 13.50
CA THR A 276 -16.80 -3.69 13.30
C THR A 276 -17.53 -4.12 12.02
N SER A 277 -18.46 -3.32 11.53
CA SER A 277 -19.27 -3.63 10.35
C SER A 277 -18.60 -3.14 9.07
N ALA A 278 -18.31 -4.07 8.16
CA ALA A 278 -17.78 -3.74 6.84
C ALA A 278 -18.71 -2.85 6.01
N GLU A 279 -20.04 -3.00 6.16
CA GLU A 279 -21.01 -2.15 5.46
C GLU A 279 -20.89 -0.68 5.90
N VAL A 280 -20.57 -0.41 7.17
CA VAL A 280 -20.37 0.96 7.68
C VAL A 280 -19.08 1.55 7.12
N ARG A 281 -17.95 0.83 7.23
CA ARG A 281 -16.66 1.27 6.70
C ARG A 281 -16.73 1.52 5.19
N ARG A 282 -17.35 0.62 4.43
CA ARG A 282 -17.56 0.79 2.98
C ARG A 282 -18.48 1.96 2.64
N THR A 283 -19.48 2.26 3.48
CA THR A 283 -20.33 3.44 3.27
C THR A 283 -19.50 4.71 3.45
N LEU A 284 -18.68 4.80 4.50
CA LEU A 284 -17.77 5.93 4.70
C LEU A 284 -16.76 6.08 3.56
N LEU A 285 -16.15 4.98 3.12
CA LEU A 285 -15.22 4.95 1.98
C LEU A 285 -15.80 5.64 0.73
N LEU A 286 -17.11 5.54 0.51
CA LEU A 286 -17.79 6.03 -0.70
C LEU A 286 -18.50 7.38 -0.51
N ASN A 287 -18.53 7.94 0.70
CA ASN A 287 -19.29 9.16 1.00
C ASN A 287 -18.47 10.23 1.75
N LEU A 288 -17.26 9.93 2.20
CA LEU A 288 -16.36 10.95 2.73
C LEU A 288 -15.80 11.81 1.59
N PRO A 289 -15.59 13.12 1.82
CA PRO A 289 -14.97 13.99 0.82
C PRO A 289 -13.54 13.53 0.53
N LEU A 290 -13.11 13.67 -0.71
CA LEU A 290 -11.74 13.36 -1.14
C LEU A 290 -10.87 14.60 -0.92
N THR A 291 -10.20 14.68 0.22
CA THR A 291 -9.31 15.78 0.59
C THR A 291 -7.95 15.22 1.01
N PRO A 292 -6.88 16.04 1.06
CA PRO A 292 -5.57 15.58 1.56
C PRO A 292 -5.63 14.99 2.98
N THR A 293 -6.56 15.43 3.82
CA THR A 293 -6.74 14.93 5.19
C THR A 293 -7.41 13.56 5.24
N THR A 294 -8.40 13.30 4.38
CA THR A 294 -9.14 12.02 4.37
C THR A 294 -8.47 10.95 3.52
N LEU A 295 -7.77 11.33 2.45
CA LEU A 295 -7.22 10.42 1.45
C LEU A 295 -6.35 9.29 2.04
N PRO A 296 -5.42 9.54 2.99
CA PRO A 296 -4.62 8.47 3.59
C PRO A 296 -5.48 7.38 4.25
N TYR A 297 -6.55 7.76 4.96
CA TYR A 297 -7.46 6.84 5.64
C TYR A 297 -8.33 6.04 4.67
N LEU A 298 -8.72 6.68 3.55
CA LEU A 298 -9.46 6.02 2.49
C LEU A 298 -8.59 4.99 1.77
N LEU A 299 -7.35 5.35 1.42
CA LEU A 299 -6.39 4.45 0.76
C LEU A 299 -5.99 3.26 1.63
N GLU A 300 -5.93 3.42 2.97
CA GLU A 300 -5.72 2.31 3.91
C GLU A 300 -6.76 1.18 3.74
N ARG A 301 -7.97 1.51 3.25
CA ARG A 301 -9.02 0.51 2.99
C ARG A 301 -8.68 -0.46 1.85
N ALA A 302 -7.59 -0.25 1.12
CA ALA A 302 -7.04 -1.24 0.18
C ALA A 302 -6.60 -2.52 0.91
N ARG A 303 -6.42 -2.45 2.23
CA ARG A 303 -6.09 -3.58 3.11
C ARG A 303 -7.20 -3.93 4.11
N ASP A 304 -8.44 -3.49 3.86
CA ASP A 304 -9.58 -3.81 4.72
C ASP A 304 -9.81 -5.32 4.82
N LEU A 305 -10.28 -5.81 5.98
CA LEU A 305 -10.57 -7.23 6.17
C LEU A 305 -11.63 -7.76 5.18
N ASP A 306 -12.60 -6.92 4.80
CA ASP A 306 -13.71 -7.26 3.92
C ASP A 306 -13.37 -7.07 2.44
N ALA A 307 -13.48 -8.14 1.64
CA ALA A 307 -13.13 -8.11 0.22
C ALA A 307 -13.99 -7.14 -0.61
N PRO A 308 -15.33 -7.07 -0.42
CA PRO A 308 -16.16 -6.06 -1.08
C PRO A 308 -15.74 -4.60 -0.79
N THR A 309 -15.18 -4.31 0.39
CA THR A 309 -14.64 -2.98 0.71
C THR A 309 -13.34 -2.71 -0.06
N ARG A 310 -12.39 -3.65 -0.07
CA ARG A 310 -11.17 -3.54 -0.89
C ARG A 310 -11.50 -3.37 -2.37
N ARG A 311 -12.43 -4.18 -2.90
CA ARG A 311 -12.92 -4.07 -4.28
C ARG A 311 -13.55 -2.70 -4.58
N ALA A 312 -14.31 -2.13 -3.64
CA ALA A 312 -14.94 -0.82 -3.82
C ALA A 312 -13.91 0.30 -3.95
N LEU A 313 -12.74 0.17 -3.30
CA LEU A 313 -11.64 1.11 -3.49
C LEU A 313 -11.16 1.11 -4.95
N TYR A 314 -10.83 -0.05 -5.51
CA TYR A 314 -10.33 -0.15 -6.90
C TYR A 314 -11.40 0.19 -7.95
N SER A 315 -12.63 -0.26 -7.74
CA SER A 315 -13.70 -0.11 -8.74
C SER A 315 -14.51 1.18 -8.66
N ARG A 316 -14.38 1.96 -7.57
CA ARG A 316 -15.17 3.19 -7.37
C ARG A 316 -14.33 4.36 -6.87
N LEU A 317 -13.58 4.19 -5.78
CA LEU A 317 -12.86 5.33 -5.18
C LEU A 317 -11.71 5.81 -6.07
N LEU A 318 -10.82 4.91 -6.50
CA LEU A 318 -9.67 5.31 -7.34
C LEU A 318 -10.11 5.95 -8.66
N PRO A 319 -11.13 5.44 -9.38
CA PRO A 319 -11.70 6.14 -10.54
C PRO A 319 -12.31 7.52 -10.22
N GLN A 320 -12.83 7.73 -9.01
CA GLN A 320 -13.40 9.02 -8.58
C GLN A 320 -12.33 10.05 -8.18
N LEU A 321 -11.13 9.60 -7.80
CA LEU A 321 -10.01 10.48 -7.48
C LEU A 321 -9.51 11.26 -8.71
N GLY A 322 -9.85 10.79 -9.92
CA GLY A 322 -9.42 11.37 -11.17
C GLY A 322 -8.11 10.75 -11.65
N ASP A 323 -7.21 11.59 -12.16
CA ASP A 323 -5.93 11.16 -12.70
C ASP A 323 -5.05 10.50 -11.61
N PHE A 324 -4.63 9.26 -11.84
CA PHE A 324 -3.78 8.50 -10.92
C PHE A 324 -2.39 9.15 -10.71
N ARG A 325 -1.98 10.07 -11.58
CA ARG A 325 -0.74 10.84 -11.44
C ARG A 325 -0.69 11.66 -10.15
N HIS A 326 -1.84 11.99 -9.55
CA HIS A 326 -1.91 12.64 -8.24
C HIS A 326 -1.46 11.76 -7.08
N LEU A 327 -1.39 10.44 -7.26
CA LEU A 327 -0.84 9.52 -6.28
C LEU A 327 0.70 9.49 -6.39
N SER A 328 1.39 9.33 -5.26
CA SER A 328 2.85 9.11 -5.27
C SER A 328 3.20 7.79 -5.97
N LEU A 329 4.39 7.71 -6.58
CA LEU A 329 4.92 6.47 -7.18
C LEU A 329 4.82 5.27 -6.22
N SER A 330 5.27 5.48 -4.98
CA SER A 330 5.20 4.48 -3.92
C SER A 330 3.78 4.01 -3.57
N MET A 331 2.78 4.87 -3.72
CA MET A 331 1.38 4.50 -3.48
C MET A 331 0.79 3.74 -4.65
N ARG A 332 1.11 4.14 -5.91
CA ARG A 332 0.68 3.42 -7.12
C ARG A 332 1.17 1.97 -7.07
N GLU A 333 2.45 1.78 -6.79
CA GLU A 333 3.11 0.49 -6.62
C GLU A 333 2.42 -0.35 -5.52
N LYS A 334 2.24 0.21 -4.32
CA LYS A 334 1.52 -0.47 -3.22
C LYS A 334 0.10 -0.89 -3.59
N LEU A 335 -0.66 -0.02 -4.25
CA LEU A 335 -2.03 -0.30 -4.67
C LEU A 335 -2.09 -1.43 -5.69
N LEU A 336 -1.19 -1.46 -6.68
CA LEU A 336 -1.06 -2.58 -7.60
C LEU A 336 -0.69 -3.86 -6.86
N ARG A 337 0.34 -3.81 -5.98
CA ARG A 337 0.81 -4.97 -5.22
C ARG A 337 -0.28 -5.56 -4.36
N TRP A 338 -1.04 -4.73 -3.65
CA TRP A 338 -2.12 -5.19 -2.78
C TRP A 338 -3.33 -5.70 -3.55
N GLY A 339 -3.64 -5.10 -4.69
CA GLY A 339 -4.85 -5.39 -5.46
C GLY A 339 -4.69 -6.64 -6.32
N ILE A 340 -3.62 -6.70 -7.12
CA ILE A 340 -3.38 -7.80 -8.06
C ILE A 340 -2.99 -9.09 -7.32
N ARG A 341 -2.24 -8.97 -6.22
CA ARG A 341 -1.92 -10.10 -5.31
C ARG A 341 -2.95 -10.30 -4.20
N ASP A 342 -4.16 -9.73 -4.33
CA ASP A 342 -5.20 -9.94 -3.32
C ASP A 342 -5.60 -11.42 -3.27
N ARG A 343 -6.09 -11.90 -2.13
CA ARG A 343 -6.62 -13.27 -2.00
C ARG A 343 -7.99 -13.47 -2.64
N ASP A 344 -8.73 -12.40 -2.88
CA ASP A 344 -10.07 -12.43 -3.47
C ASP A 344 -10.01 -12.09 -4.96
N GLU A 345 -10.49 -13.01 -5.81
CA GLU A 345 -10.45 -12.87 -7.26
C GLU A 345 -11.22 -11.64 -7.79
N ASN A 346 -12.26 -11.18 -7.10
CA ASN A 346 -12.98 -9.98 -7.53
C ASN A 346 -12.21 -8.70 -7.23
N VAL A 347 -11.32 -8.73 -6.22
CA VAL A 347 -10.40 -7.62 -5.93
C VAL A 347 -9.28 -7.61 -6.97
N LYS A 348 -8.67 -8.77 -7.27
CA LYS A 348 -7.67 -8.89 -8.34
C LYS A 348 -8.16 -8.35 -9.66
N LYS A 349 -9.34 -8.82 -10.10
CA LYS A 349 -9.97 -8.36 -11.35
C LYS A 349 -10.26 -6.86 -11.35
N ALA A 350 -10.69 -6.29 -10.21
CA ALA A 350 -10.93 -4.86 -10.12
C ALA A 350 -9.64 -4.03 -10.18
N ALA A 351 -8.55 -4.53 -9.58
CA ALA A 351 -7.24 -3.87 -9.62
C ALA A 351 -6.61 -3.97 -11.02
N GLY A 352 -6.63 -5.14 -11.65
CA GLY A 352 -6.17 -5.31 -13.03
C GLY A 352 -6.94 -4.40 -13.99
N ARG A 353 -8.28 -4.39 -13.90
CA ARG A 353 -9.13 -3.53 -14.72
C ARG A 353 -8.84 -2.05 -14.54
N LEU A 354 -8.57 -1.60 -13.31
CA LEU A 354 -8.13 -0.23 -13.06
C LEU A 354 -6.85 0.11 -13.85
N PHE A 355 -5.88 -0.81 -13.87
CA PHE A 355 -4.62 -0.62 -14.59
C PHE A 355 -4.82 -0.57 -16.12
N TYR A 356 -5.49 -1.58 -16.71
CA TYR A 356 -5.55 -1.75 -18.17
C TYR A 356 -6.70 -1.03 -18.89
N GLU A 357 -7.70 -0.52 -18.16
CA GLU A 357 -8.74 0.35 -18.72
C GLU A 357 -8.54 1.79 -18.26
N ARG A 358 -8.37 2.05 -16.96
CA ARG A 358 -8.45 3.42 -16.44
C ARG A 358 -7.12 4.16 -16.48
N TRP A 359 -6.04 3.60 -15.93
CA TRP A 359 -4.76 4.31 -15.88
C TRP A 359 -4.17 4.53 -17.28
N ILE A 360 -4.32 3.57 -18.18
CA ILE A 360 -3.93 3.75 -19.58
C ILE A 360 -4.73 4.85 -20.29
N GLU A 361 -6.01 5.05 -19.95
CA GLU A 361 -6.82 6.16 -20.48
C GLU A 361 -6.37 7.51 -19.93
N ASP A 362 -5.97 7.57 -18.66
CA ASP A 362 -5.39 8.79 -18.07
C ASP A 362 -4.06 9.15 -18.79
N CYS A 363 -3.28 8.14 -19.21
CA CYS A 363 -2.06 8.29 -20.03
C CYS A 363 -2.33 8.69 -21.48
N ALA A 364 -3.32 8.09 -22.13
CA ALA A 364 -3.61 8.35 -23.54
C ALA A 364 -4.13 9.76 -23.82
N GLY A 365 -4.43 10.53 -22.77
CA GLY A 365 -5.18 11.75 -22.86
C GLY A 365 -6.59 11.37 -23.28
N ARG A 366 -7.50 11.24 -22.31
CA ARG A 366 -8.93 11.30 -22.66
C ARG A 366 -9.09 12.55 -23.52
N PRO A 367 -9.78 12.51 -24.67
CA PRO A 367 -10.38 13.74 -25.16
C PRO A 367 -11.15 14.26 -23.95
N GLU A 368 -10.80 15.46 -23.49
CA GLU A 368 -11.56 16.18 -22.48
C GLU A 368 -13.02 15.93 -22.82
N ALA A 369 -13.80 15.49 -21.82
CA ALA A 369 -15.22 15.26 -21.99
C ALA A 369 -15.72 16.40 -22.88
N GLU A 370 -16.18 16.06 -24.09
CA GLU A 370 -16.63 17.06 -25.07
C GLU A 370 -17.41 18.12 -24.28
N GLU A 371 -17.04 19.41 -24.42
CA GLU A 371 -17.58 20.54 -23.65
C GLU A 371 -19.14 20.59 -23.63
N ASP A 372 -19.81 19.73 -24.41
CA ASP A 372 -21.25 19.57 -24.56
C ASP A 372 -21.93 18.55 -23.62
N GLY A 373 -21.29 18.10 -22.52
CA GLY A 373 -22.01 17.36 -21.47
C GLY A 373 -22.59 16.01 -21.91
N GLN A 374 -22.07 15.43 -23.00
CA GLN A 374 -22.36 14.05 -23.39
C GLN A 374 -21.70 13.09 -22.38
N PRO A 375 -22.40 12.07 -21.86
CA PRO A 375 -21.77 11.08 -21.00
C PRO A 375 -20.63 10.37 -21.78
N PRO A 376 -19.48 10.10 -21.13
CA PRO A 376 -18.35 9.45 -21.78
C PRO A 376 -18.83 8.17 -22.46
N THR A 377 -18.55 8.05 -23.76
CA THR A 377 -18.91 6.84 -24.50
C THR A 377 -18.17 5.66 -23.87
N ASP A 378 -18.86 4.53 -23.68
CA ASP A 378 -18.34 3.24 -23.17
C ASP A 378 -17.25 2.60 -24.07
N LYS A 379 -16.67 3.36 -24.99
CA LYS A 379 -15.65 2.93 -25.95
C LYS A 379 -14.29 3.31 -25.39
N THR A 380 -13.48 2.30 -25.10
CA THR A 380 -12.06 2.44 -24.75
C THR A 380 -11.32 3.18 -25.87
N ALA A 381 -10.39 4.05 -25.49
CA ALA A 381 -9.52 4.73 -26.44
C ALA A 381 -8.73 3.71 -27.30
N PRO A 382 -8.42 4.04 -28.58
CA PRO A 382 -7.60 3.19 -29.42
C PRO A 382 -6.21 2.95 -28.79
N PRO A 383 -5.52 1.85 -29.15
CA PRO A 383 -4.18 1.59 -28.64
C PRO A 383 -3.20 2.74 -28.90
N SER A 384 -2.48 3.15 -27.85
CA SER A 384 -1.44 4.17 -27.90
C SER A 384 -0.20 3.65 -27.20
N ILE A 385 0.81 3.25 -27.98
CA ILE A 385 2.09 2.80 -27.42
C ILE A 385 2.75 3.90 -26.58
N PRO A 386 2.79 5.19 -26.99
CA PRO A 386 3.31 6.26 -26.13
C PRO A 386 2.60 6.36 -24.77
N ALA A 387 1.29 6.10 -24.71
CA ALA A 387 0.55 6.09 -23.45
C ALA A 387 0.94 4.90 -22.56
N LEU A 388 1.16 3.73 -23.16
CA LEU A 388 1.66 2.57 -22.43
C LEU A 388 3.08 2.81 -21.91
N MET A 389 3.93 3.47 -22.70
CA MET A 389 5.27 3.89 -22.29
C MET A 389 5.23 4.82 -21.08
N GLU A 390 4.38 5.86 -21.11
CA GLU A 390 4.19 6.72 -19.95
C GLU A 390 3.65 5.93 -18.75
N LEU A 391 2.68 5.03 -18.95
CA LEU A 391 2.14 4.23 -17.86
C LEU A 391 3.22 3.40 -17.16
N LEU A 392 4.13 2.79 -17.93
CA LEU A 392 5.25 2.00 -17.43
C LEU A 392 6.25 2.89 -16.65
N GLU A 393 6.61 4.05 -17.18
CA GLU A 393 7.43 5.04 -16.48
C GLU A 393 6.78 5.43 -15.13
N ARG A 394 5.46 5.65 -15.13
CA ARG A 394 4.69 6.08 -13.93
C ARG A 394 4.45 4.99 -12.90
N ILE A 395 4.81 3.74 -13.17
CA ILE A 395 4.88 2.66 -12.17
C ILE A 395 6.31 2.31 -11.75
N ASP A 396 7.32 3.01 -12.29
CA ASP A 396 8.73 2.82 -11.97
C ASP A 396 9.16 1.36 -12.23
N VAL A 397 9.22 0.99 -13.52
CA VAL A 397 9.55 -0.38 -13.95
C VAL A 397 10.95 -0.82 -13.55
N VAL A 398 11.90 0.10 -13.38
CA VAL A 398 13.25 -0.24 -12.92
C VAL A 398 13.20 -0.90 -11.54
N ASN A 399 12.36 -0.38 -10.63
CA ASN A 399 12.19 -0.97 -9.30
C ASN A 399 11.07 -2.01 -9.21
N SER A 400 10.00 -1.86 -9.99
CA SER A 400 8.80 -2.70 -9.91
C SER A 400 8.78 -3.88 -10.89
N GLY A 401 9.67 -3.86 -11.88
CA GLY A 401 9.84 -4.86 -12.95
C GLY A 401 11.09 -5.73 -12.80
N ILE A 402 11.72 -5.74 -11.62
CA ILE A 402 12.67 -6.79 -11.24
C ILE A 402 11.97 -8.16 -11.14
N GLU A 403 12.75 -9.25 -11.09
CA GLU A 403 12.21 -10.60 -10.97
C GLU A 403 11.26 -10.75 -9.76
N GLY A 404 10.06 -11.30 -9.98
CA GLY A 404 9.01 -11.36 -8.95
C GLY A 404 8.39 -10.01 -8.58
N GLY A 405 8.69 -8.95 -9.33
CA GLY A 405 8.12 -7.61 -9.21
C GLY A 405 6.64 -7.53 -9.60
N ILE A 406 5.97 -6.46 -9.17
CA ILE A 406 4.53 -6.29 -9.42
C ILE A 406 4.20 -5.89 -10.86
N ALA A 407 5.14 -5.24 -11.56
CA ALA A 407 4.92 -4.79 -12.92
C ALA A 407 4.67 -5.97 -13.89
N HIS A 408 5.30 -7.12 -13.66
CA HIS A 408 5.06 -8.32 -14.48
C HIS A 408 3.61 -8.81 -14.39
N GLU A 409 3.05 -8.88 -13.18
CA GLU A 409 1.65 -9.28 -12.98
C GLU A 409 0.68 -8.21 -13.50
N ALA A 410 1.03 -6.92 -13.36
CA ALA A 410 0.25 -5.82 -13.93
C ALA A 410 0.20 -5.90 -15.46
N MET A 411 1.34 -6.10 -16.11
CA MET A 411 1.43 -6.25 -17.56
C MET A 411 0.78 -7.54 -18.07
N ARG A 412 0.88 -8.66 -17.33
CA ARG A 412 0.12 -9.88 -17.66
C ARG A 412 -1.39 -9.62 -17.69
N ASN A 413 -1.92 -8.91 -16.68
CA ASN A 413 -3.33 -8.49 -16.67
C ASN A 413 -3.65 -7.51 -17.81
N PHE A 414 -2.71 -6.64 -18.15
CA PHE A 414 -2.85 -5.69 -19.26
C PHE A 414 -2.98 -6.41 -20.59
N TRP A 415 -2.04 -7.31 -20.89
CA TRP A 415 -2.05 -8.08 -22.12
C TRP A 415 -3.32 -8.91 -22.22
N GLU A 416 -3.74 -9.60 -21.17
CA GLU A 416 -4.99 -10.37 -21.17
C GLU A 416 -6.24 -9.48 -21.39
N GLY A 417 -6.30 -8.33 -20.70
CA GLY A 417 -7.42 -7.39 -20.76
C GLY A 417 -7.49 -6.54 -22.02
N ARG A 418 -6.38 -6.40 -22.77
CA ARG A 418 -6.25 -5.53 -23.96
C ARG A 418 -5.74 -6.28 -25.19
N PRO A 419 -6.57 -7.13 -25.82
CA PRO A 419 -6.23 -7.79 -27.09
C PRO A 419 -5.84 -6.82 -28.20
N ASP A 420 -6.45 -5.64 -28.22
CA ASP A 420 -6.18 -4.57 -29.17
C ASP A 420 -4.74 -4.03 -29.08
N TYR A 421 -4.17 -3.95 -27.88
CA TYR A 421 -2.76 -3.61 -27.69
C TYR A 421 -1.82 -4.74 -28.14
N ARG A 422 -2.19 -6.01 -27.92
CA ARG A 422 -1.39 -7.16 -28.39
C ARG A 422 -1.26 -7.20 -29.90
N GLU A 423 -2.32 -6.83 -30.62
CA GLU A 423 -2.30 -6.72 -32.08
C GLU A 423 -1.48 -5.50 -32.53
N ALA A 424 -1.66 -4.35 -31.88
CA ALA A 424 -1.06 -3.07 -32.30
C ALA A 424 0.43 -2.91 -32.00
N VAL A 425 0.98 -3.61 -30.99
CA VAL A 425 2.41 -3.48 -30.63
C VAL A 425 3.30 -3.98 -31.78
N ASP A 426 4.34 -3.21 -32.12
CA ASP A 426 5.29 -3.54 -33.18
C ASP A 426 6.73 -3.40 -32.66
N PHE A 427 7.49 -4.50 -32.68
CA PHE A 427 8.88 -4.56 -32.24
C PHE A 427 9.82 -4.61 -33.45
N ASN A 428 9.70 -3.63 -34.33
CA ASN A 428 10.55 -3.50 -35.51
C ASN A 428 12.02 -3.19 -35.17
N GLU A 429 12.89 -3.18 -36.17
CA GLU A 429 14.33 -2.92 -35.99
C GLU A 429 14.62 -1.59 -35.25
N GLN A 430 13.86 -0.53 -35.55
CA GLN A 430 14.04 0.78 -34.91
C GLN A 430 13.73 0.74 -33.40
N PHE A 431 12.76 -0.09 -32.99
CA PHE A 431 12.43 -0.30 -31.58
C PHE A 431 13.63 -0.89 -30.82
N TRP A 432 14.22 -1.98 -31.33
CA TRP A 432 15.36 -2.64 -30.69
C TRP A 432 16.65 -1.82 -30.73
N GLU A 433 16.79 -0.92 -31.70
CA GLU A 433 17.90 0.03 -31.78
C GLU A 433 17.82 1.14 -30.71
N SER A 434 16.66 1.39 -30.10
CA SER A 434 16.44 2.53 -29.18
C SER A 434 15.73 2.12 -27.89
N LEU A 435 16.28 1.14 -27.17
CA LEU A 435 15.68 0.62 -25.94
C LEU A 435 15.85 1.57 -24.76
N THR A 436 14.78 1.70 -23.99
CA THR A 436 14.72 2.30 -22.64
C THR A 436 14.26 1.20 -21.67
N PRO A 437 14.35 1.41 -20.34
CA PRO A 437 13.83 0.45 -19.36
C PRO A 437 12.39 0.02 -19.64
N GLU A 438 11.51 0.96 -19.97
CA GLU A 438 10.10 0.70 -20.25
C GLU A 438 9.89 -0.08 -21.55
N THR A 439 10.65 0.21 -22.62
CA THR A 439 10.41 -0.45 -23.91
C THR A 439 10.86 -1.90 -23.85
N VAL A 440 12.04 -2.17 -23.28
CA VAL A 440 12.53 -3.54 -23.13
C VAL A 440 11.69 -4.33 -22.12
N PHE A 441 11.20 -3.70 -21.04
CA PHE A 441 10.27 -4.33 -20.11
C PHE A 441 8.92 -4.66 -20.78
N MET A 442 8.41 -3.78 -21.65
CA MET A 442 7.23 -4.05 -22.46
C MET A 442 7.46 -5.27 -23.37
N ALA A 443 8.60 -5.35 -24.06
CA ALA A 443 8.94 -6.48 -24.92
C ALA A 443 9.08 -7.78 -24.13
N ARG A 444 9.79 -7.76 -23.00
CA ARG A 444 9.94 -8.92 -22.11
C ARG A 444 8.59 -9.38 -21.58
N SER A 445 7.80 -8.49 -21.00
CA SER A 445 6.50 -8.86 -20.43
C SER A 445 5.50 -9.38 -21.47
N PHE A 446 5.61 -8.91 -22.72
CA PHE A 446 4.86 -9.44 -23.85
C PHE A 446 5.32 -10.85 -24.22
N ASN A 447 6.63 -11.07 -24.36
CA ASN A 447 7.23 -12.37 -24.63
C ASN A 447 6.82 -13.41 -23.57
N ASP A 448 6.99 -13.07 -22.29
CA ASP A 448 6.60 -13.93 -21.17
C ASP A 448 5.10 -14.26 -21.21
N PHE A 449 4.25 -13.26 -21.51
CA PHE A 449 2.81 -13.50 -21.67
C PHE A 449 2.49 -14.48 -22.81
N CYS A 450 3.14 -14.32 -23.96
CA CYS A 450 2.88 -15.17 -25.12
C CYS A 450 3.27 -16.64 -24.86
N ILE A 451 4.37 -16.87 -24.12
CA ILE A 451 4.90 -18.20 -23.84
C ILE A 451 4.19 -18.87 -22.66
N GLU A 452 3.90 -18.13 -21.59
CA GLU A 452 3.31 -18.71 -20.36
C GLU A 452 1.78 -18.88 -20.44
N GLU A 453 1.07 -17.98 -21.13
CA GLU A 453 -0.39 -17.92 -21.07
C GLU A 453 -1.07 -18.61 -22.26
N GLY A 454 -2.19 -19.26 -21.99
CA GLY A 454 -3.05 -19.81 -23.04
C GLY A 454 -2.65 -21.16 -23.63
N ASP A 455 -1.73 -21.91 -23.00
CA ASP A 455 -1.36 -23.28 -23.39
C ASP A 455 -0.88 -23.35 -24.86
N GLY A 456 0.03 -22.44 -25.23
CA GLY A 456 0.59 -22.32 -26.58
C GLY A 456 -0.25 -21.51 -27.57
N LYS A 457 -1.35 -20.88 -27.11
CA LYS A 457 -2.24 -20.10 -27.98
C LYS A 457 -1.57 -18.87 -28.61
N TYR A 458 -0.55 -18.32 -27.96
CA TYR A 458 0.09 -17.08 -28.38
C TYR A 458 1.54 -17.29 -28.87
N ASP A 459 2.00 -18.53 -29.01
CA ASP A 459 3.36 -18.87 -29.46
C ASP A 459 3.67 -18.25 -30.83
N ASP A 460 2.72 -18.36 -31.78
CA ASP A 460 2.85 -17.76 -33.12
C ASP A 460 3.12 -16.24 -33.06
N LEU A 461 2.58 -15.56 -32.04
CA LEU A 461 2.72 -14.12 -31.86
C LEU A 461 4.11 -13.75 -31.28
N ALA A 462 4.69 -14.62 -30.44
CA ALA A 462 6.06 -14.48 -30.00
C ALA A 462 7.02 -14.68 -31.18
N ASP A 463 6.83 -15.75 -31.96
CA ASP A 463 7.65 -16.06 -33.14
C ASP A 463 7.59 -14.95 -34.22
N GLU A 464 6.44 -14.29 -34.38
CA GLU A 464 6.27 -13.19 -35.32
C GLU A 464 6.96 -11.89 -34.87
N LYS A 465 6.89 -11.58 -33.57
CA LYS A 465 7.25 -10.24 -33.06
C LYS A 465 8.59 -10.18 -32.34
N ILE A 466 9.10 -11.28 -31.80
CA ILE A 466 10.40 -11.34 -31.12
C ILE A 466 11.50 -11.68 -32.13
N PRO A 467 12.64 -10.98 -32.14
CA PRO A 467 13.70 -11.24 -33.11
C PRO A 467 14.33 -12.63 -32.94
N GLU A 468 14.79 -13.20 -34.06
CA GLU A 468 15.61 -14.42 -34.06
C GLU A 468 16.90 -14.24 -33.23
N VAL A 469 17.46 -15.38 -32.77
CA VAL A 469 18.68 -15.43 -31.94
C VAL A 469 19.81 -14.55 -32.48
N THR A 470 20.04 -14.56 -33.80
CA THR A 470 21.12 -13.79 -34.41
C THR A 470 20.92 -12.28 -34.25
N ALA A 471 19.69 -11.79 -34.38
CA ALA A 471 19.36 -10.37 -34.20
C ALA A 471 19.40 -9.99 -32.72
N LEU A 472 18.84 -10.82 -31.83
CA LEU A 472 18.88 -10.55 -30.39
C LEU A 472 20.32 -10.55 -29.84
N ALA A 473 21.20 -11.42 -30.33
CA ALA A 473 22.63 -11.41 -29.99
C ALA A 473 23.30 -10.07 -30.38
N TYR A 474 22.93 -9.48 -31.53
CA TYR A 474 23.44 -8.18 -31.94
C TYR A 474 22.97 -7.06 -30.99
N TYR A 475 21.69 -7.03 -30.64
CA TYR A 475 21.17 -6.02 -29.70
C TYR A 475 21.76 -6.20 -28.30
N LEU A 476 21.82 -7.43 -27.77
CA LEU A 476 22.45 -7.71 -26.48
C LEU A 476 23.91 -7.25 -26.46
N HIS A 477 24.68 -7.51 -27.53
CA HIS A 477 26.06 -7.04 -27.64
C HIS A 477 26.16 -5.51 -27.58
N LYS A 478 25.29 -4.79 -28.30
CA LYS A 478 25.23 -3.33 -28.29
C LYS A 478 25.03 -2.77 -26.88
N TYR A 479 24.00 -3.22 -26.16
CA TYR A 479 23.68 -2.69 -24.83
C TYR A 479 24.66 -3.16 -23.75
N THR A 480 25.17 -4.38 -23.85
CA THR A 480 26.20 -4.89 -22.93
C THR A 480 27.51 -4.12 -23.09
N THR A 481 27.91 -3.81 -24.33
CA THR A 481 29.09 -2.95 -24.59
C THR A 481 28.89 -1.55 -24.01
N ALA A 482 27.70 -0.96 -24.18
CA ALA A 482 27.38 0.34 -23.60
C ALA A 482 27.40 0.32 -22.05
N LEU A 483 26.94 -0.76 -21.44
CA LEU A 483 27.02 -0.96 -19.98
C LEU A 483 28.47 -1.06 -19.50
N ILE A 484 29.29 -1.90 -20.14
CA ILE A 484 30.72 -2.05 -19.81
C ILE A 484 31.46 -0.71 -19.95
N ASP A 485 31.19 0.05 -21.01
CA ASP A 485 31.76 1.38 -21.22
C ASP A 485 31.37 2.36 -20.10
N ARG A 486 30.14 2.27 -19.56
CA ARG A 486 29.67 3.07 -18.43
C ARG A 486 30.31 2.63 -17.12
N LEU A 487 30.39 1.33 -16.85
CA LEU A 487 31.02 0.77 -15.63
C LEU A 487 32.51 1.11 -15.52
N ASN A 488 33.20 1.23 -16.66
CA ASN A 488 34.62 1.59 -16.71
C ASN A 488 34.87 3.11 -16.59
N ARG A 489 33.82 3.94 -16.62
CA ARG A 489 33.93 5.39 -16.45
C ARG A 489 33.55 5.77 -15.03
N PRO A 490 34.33 6.61 -14.33
CA PRO A 490 33.88 7.16 -13.05
C PRO A 490 32.63 8.01 -13.29
N ALA A 491 31.59 7.77 -12.49
CA ALA A 491 30.37 8.58 -12.53
C ALA A 491 30.72 10.05 -12.28
N GLN A 492 30.33 10.91 -13.21
CA GLN A 492 30.65 12.34 -13.16
C GLN A 492 29.64 13.11 -12.31
N ASP A 493 28.39 12.62 -12.31
CA ASP A 493 27.24 13.15 -11.59
C ASP A 493 26.20 12.04 -11.37
N GLU A 494 25.13 12.39 -10.67
CA GLU A 494 24.04 11.49 -10.27
C GLU A 494 23.26 10.96 -11.48
N ARG A 495 23.13 11.78 -12.52
CA ARG A 495 22.47 11.40 -13.76
C ARG A 495 23.23 10.28 -14.47
N ALA A 496 24.56 10.33 -14.47
CA ALA A 496 25.38 9.26 -15.04
C ALA A 496 25.22 7.95 -14.25
N GLU A 497 25.02 8.00 -12.94
CA GLU A 497 24.72 6.81 -12.13
C GLU A 497 23.35 6.23 -12.48
N GLU A 498 22.31 7.08 -12.57
CA GLU A 498 20.96 6.67 -12.96
C GLU A 498 20.93 6.03 -14.36
N GLU A 499 21.56 6.67 -15.35
CA GLU A 499 21.67 6.12 -16.71
C GLU A 499 22.44 4.79 -16.75
N THR A 500 23.33 4.54 -15.78
CA THR A 500 24.04 3.25 -15.66
C THR A 500 23.11 2.18 -15.12
N VAL A 501 22.32 2.49 -14.08
CA VAL A 501 21.30 1.58 -13.52
C VAL A 501 20.22 1.26 -14.55
N GLU A 502 19.76 2.24 -15.33
CA GLU A 502 18.82 2.02 -16.43
C GLU A 502 19.41 1.09 -17.51
N CYS A 503 20.69 1.28 -17.84
CA CYS A 503 21.38 0.43 -18.81
C CYS A 503 21.55 -1.00 -18.31
N GLU A 504 21.89 -1.17 -17.03
CA GLU A 504 21.95 -2.45 -16.35
C GLU A 504 20.60 -3.17 -16.46
N PHE A 505 19.51 -2.48 -16.08
CA PHE A 505 18.16 -3.01 -16.20
C PHE A 505 17.82 -3.43 -17.64
N VAL A 506 18.21 -2.65 -18.65
CA VAL A 506 17.97 -3.01 -20.06
C VAL A 506 18.69 -4.31 -20.45
N VAL A 507 19.94 -4.47 -20.04
CA VAL A 507 20.72 -5.70 -20.29
C VAL A 507 20.09 -6.89 -19.57
N GLU A 508 19.67 -6.74 -18.32
CA GLU A 508 18.95 -7.77 -17.57
C GLU A 508 17.68 -8.21 -18.31
N GLN A 509 16.84 -7.26 -18.75
CA GLN A 509 15.60 -7.60 -19.44
C GLN A 509 15.85 -8.33 -20.77
N LEU A 510 16.90 -7.96 -21.52
CA LEU A 510 17.30 -8.66 -22.74
C LEU A 510 17.79 -10.09 -22.45
N LEU A 511 18.57 -10.29 -21.39
CA LEU A 511 19.03 -11.62 -20.98
C LEU A 511 17.85 -12.52 -20.56
N HIS A 512 16.85 -11.96 -19.91
CA HIS A 512 15.61 -12.70 -19.61
C HIS A 512 14.87 -13.13 -20.88
N ILE A 513 14.78 -12.29 -21.92
CA ILE A 513 14.24 -12.71 -23.22
C ILE A 513 15.12 -13.81 -23.85
N CYS A 514 16.44 -13.72 -23.72
CA CYS A 514 17.35 -14.75 -24.23
C CYS A 514 17.09 -16.14 -23.61
N LEU A 515 16.69 -16.20 -22.32
CA LEU A 515 16.35 -17.47 -21.66
C LEU A 515 15.17 -18.21 -22.30
N THR A 516 14.32 -17.51 -23.07
CA THR A 516 13.13 -18.10 -23.69
C THR A 516 13.34 -18.45 -25.17
N LEU A 517 14.52 -18.18 -25.75
CA LEU A 517 14.79 -18.43 -27.16
C LEU A 517 15.12 -19.89 -27.46
N ASP A 518 14.80 -20.31 -28.69
CA ASP A 518 15.26 -21.59 -29.24
C ASP A 518 16.67 -21.46 -29.86
N TYR A 519 17.63 -22.16 -29.27
CA TYR A 519 19.03 -22.21 -29.72
C TYR A 519 19.31 -23.34 -30.73
N SER A 520 18.28 -23.86 -31.40
CA SER A 520 18.43 -24.85 -32.47
C SER A 520 19.20 -24.33 -33.70
N ASP A 521 19.14 -23.01 -33.98
CA ASP A 521 19.97 -22.41 -35.03
C ASP A 521 21.44 -22.31 -34.59
N GLU A 522 22.29 -23.06 -35.27
CA GLU A 522 23.73 -23.13 -34.98
C GLU A 522 24.46 -21.80 -35.20
N VAL A 523 24.01 -20.96 -36.15
CA VAL A 523 24.67 -19.68 -36.43
C VAL A 523 24.39 -18.68 -35.31
N GLY A 524 23.12 -18.51 -34.94
CA GLY A 524 22.69 -17.69 -33.82
C GLY A 524 23.29 -18.18 -32.50
N ARG A 525 23.21 -19.49 -32.22
CA ARG A 525 23.74 -20.09 -31.00
C ARG A 525 25.23 -19.80 -30.80
N ARG A 526 26.07 -19.97 -31.84
CA ARG A 526 27.50 -19.66 -31.76
C ARG A 526 27.78 -18.19 -31.49
N LYS A 527 27.03 -17.29 -32.11
CA LYS A 527 27.18 -15.84 -31.87
C LYS A 527 26.84 -15.48 -30.42
N MET A 528 25.71 -16.00 -29.92
CA MET A 528 25.31 -15.80 -28.53
C MET A 528 26.33 -16.39 -27.55
N PHE A 529 26.83 -17.60 -27.82
CA PHE A 529 27.88 -18.24 -27.02
C PHE A 529 29.14 -17.39 -26.89
N SER A 530 29.66 -16.91 -28.04
CA SER A 530 30.85 -16.06 -28.05
C SER A 530 30.64 -14.76 -27.26
N LEU A 531 29.50 -14.11 -27.46
CA LEU A 531 29.14 -12.88 -26.73
C LEU A 531 29.09 -13.09 -25.21
N LEU A 532 28.38 -14.13 -24.75
CA LEU A 532 28.20 -14.39 -23.32
C LEU A 532 29.50 -14.79 -22.64
N ARG A 533 30.35 -15.57 -23.33
CA ARG A 533 31.71 -15.90 -22.86
C ARG A 533 32.55 -14.64 -22.66
N GLU A 534 32.57 -13.74 -23.66
CA GLU A 534 33.31 -12.48 -23.58
C GLU A 534 32.78 -11.58 -22.46
N THR A 535 31.46 -11.52 -22.30
CA THR A 535 30.80 -10.73 -21.26
C THR A 535 31.13 -11.25 -19.85
N LEU A 536 31.15 -12.58 -19.66
CA LEU A 536 31.44 -13.20 -18.37
C LEU A 536 32.88 -12.98 -17.88
N ALA A 537 33.81 -12.66 -18.79
CA ALA A 537 35.20 -12.36 -18.47
C ALA A 537 35.41 -10.91 -17.94
N VAL A 538 34.35 -10.09 -17.86
CA VAL A 538 34.42 -8.70 -17.37
C VAL A 538 34.43 -8.66 -15.83
N PRO A 539 35.47 -8.12 -15.17
CA PRO A 539 35.60 -8.19 -13.70
C PRO A 539 34.57 -7.39 -12.90
N ASN A 540 34.07 -6.28 -13.45
CA ASN A 540 33.17 -5.33 -12.79
C ASN A 540 31.70 -5.47 -13.25
N LEU A 541 31.32 -6.62 -13.80
CA LEU A 541 29.95 -6.90 -14.22
C LEU A 541 28.98 -6.93 -13.01
N PRO A 542 27.77 -6.35 -13.10
CA PRO A 542 26.80 -6.39 -12.01
C PRO A 542 26.33 -7.82 -11.70
N GLU A 543 26.01 -8.09 -10.43
CA GLU A 543 25.74 -9.44 -9.92
C GLU A 543 24.57 -10.14 -10.64
N GLU A 544 23.44 -9.47 -10.84
CA GLU A 544 22.29 -10.06 -11.54
C GLU A 544 22.58 -10.26 -13.04
N VAL A 545 23.29 -9.34 -13.68
CA VAL A 545 23.77 -9.52 -15.07
C VAL A 545 24.70 -10.73 -15.16
N THR A 546 25.66 -10.90 -14.23
CA THR A 546 26.54 -12.07 -14.19
C THR A 546 25.74 -13.36 -14.05
N LYS A 547 24.78 -13.40 -13.11
CA LYS A 547 23.91 -14.56 -12.92
C LYS A 547 23.14 -14.90 -14.19
N LEU A 548 22.50 -13.92 -14.81
CA LEU A 548 21.72 -14.12 -16.03
C LEU A 548 22.60 -14.54 -17.22
N VAL A 549 23.79 -13.96 -17.38
CA VAL A 549 24.77 -14.38 -18.41
C VAL A 549 25.13 -15.85 -18.23
N VAL A 550 25.35 -16.31 -17.00
CA VAL A 550 25.65 -17.73 -16.70
C VAL A 550 24.45 -18.62 -17.03
N GLU A 551 23.23 -18.22 -16.68
CA GLU A 551 22.01 -18.98 -16.96
C GLU A 551 21.76 -19.10 -18.48
N VAL A 552 21.88 -17.99 -19.23
CA VAL A 552 21.74 -17.99 -20.69
C VAL A 552 22.87 -18.81 -21.33
N LEU A 553 24.12 -18.69 -20.86
CA LEU A 553 25.24 -19.46 -21.40
C LEU A 553 25.00 -20.96 -21.25
N ARG A 554 24.43 -21.38 -20.11
CA ARG A 554 24.03 -22.78 -19.91
C ARG A 554 22.95 -23.21 -20.89
N ALA A 555 21.93 -22.38 -21.13
CA ALA A 555 20.87 -22.67 -22.11
C ALA A 555 21.45 -22.81 -23.53
N VAL A 556 22.41 -21.96 -23.90
CA VAL A 556 23.11 -21.97 -25.19
C VAL A 556 23.98 -23.22 -25.37
N CYS A 557 24.62 -23.73 -24.31
CA CYS A 557 25.42 -24.96 -24.38
C CYS A 557 24.54 -26.22 -24.52
N GLY A 558 23.29 -26.14 -24.09
CA GLY A 558 22.32 -27.23 -24.14
C GLY A 558 22.38 -28.16 -22.93
N PRO A 559 21.33 -28.98 -22.71
CA PRO A 559 21.15 -29.76 -21.49
C PRO A 559 21.88 -31.11 -21.47
N ASP A 560 22.58 -31.48 -22.54
CA ASP A 560 23.26 -32.77 -22.64
C ASP A 560 24.63 -32.77 -21.93
N ALA A 561 25.21 -33.95 -21.72
CA ALA A 561 26.47 -34.07 -20.98
C ALA A 561 27.65 -33.38 -21.68
N ALA A 562 27.59 -33.24 -23.01
CA ALA A 562 28.60 -32.53 -23.79
C ALA A 562 28.49 -31.01 -23.56
N GLY A 563 27.26 -30.47 -23.63
CA GLY A 563 26.95 -29.07 -23.33
C GLY A 563 27.29 -28.69 -21.89
N GLU A 564 26.95 -29.52 -20.90
CA GLU A 564 27.31 -29.25 -19.50
C GLU A 564 28.84 -29.23 -19.30
N SER A 565 29.59 -30.09 -20.01
CA SER A 565 31.05 -30.08 -19.97
C SER A 565 31.65 -28.85 -20.64
N GLU A 566 31.06 -28.38 -21.74
CA GLU A 566 31.46 -27.16 -22.44
C GLU A 566 31.19 -25.94 -21.55
N PHE A 567 29.98 -25.83 -20.99
CA PHE A 567 29.59 -24.81 -20.03
C PHE A 567 30.57 -24.72 -18.85
N CYS A 568 30.84 -25.84 -18.18
CA CYS A 568 31.79 -25.86 -17.05
C CYS A 568 33.20 -25.42 -17.47
N GLY A 569 33.65 -25.83 -18.66
CA GLY A 569 34.94 -25.44 -19.21
C GLY A 569 35.06 -23.93 -19.42
N VAL A 570 34.05 -23.32 -20.04
CA VAL A 570 34.00 -21.87 -20.31
C VAL A 570 33.91 -21.06 -19.02
N VAL A 571 33.07 -21.48 -18.07
CA VAL A 571 32.94 -20.78 -16.79
C VAL A 571 34.24 -20.83 -15.98
N LEU A 572 34.94 -21.97 -15.96
CA LEU A 572 36.25 -22.08 -15.30
C LEU A 572 37.30 -21.19 -15.96
N GLU A 573 37.30 -21.10 -17.29
CA GLU A 573 38.18 -20.21 -18.05
C GLU A 573 37.91 -18.74 -17.71
N ALA A 574 36.64 -18.31 -17.72
CA ALA A 574 36.25 -16.95 -17.40
C ALA A 574 36.61 -16.56 -15.94
N VAL A 575 36.39 -17.47 -14.98
CA VAL A 575 36.78 -17.24 -13.58
C VAL A 575 38.29 -17.08 -13.43
N ALA A 576 39.09 -17.89 -14.14
CA ALA A 576 40.54 -17.75 -14.12
C ALA A 576 41.00 -16.42 -14.74
N GLU A 577 40.39 -16.01 -15.85
CA GLU A 577 40.70 -14.75 -16.54
C GLU A 577 40.36 -13.52 -15.69
N VAL A 578 39.19 -13.51 -15.04
CA VAL A 578 38.81 -12.44 -14.10
C VAL A 578 39.76 -12.39 -12.90
N HIS A 579 40.08 -13.54 -12.31
CA HIS A 579 41.02 -13.63 -11.19
C HIS A 579 42.40 -13.05 -11.57
N ASP A 580 42.94 -13.43 -12.73
CA ASP A 580 44.24 -12.96 -13.20
C ASP A 580 44.23 -11.45 -13.48
N THR A 581 43.13 -10.93 -14.01
CA THR A 581 42.94 -9.49 -14.26
C THR A 581 42.98 -8.70 -12.95
N ILE A 582 42.20 -9.10 -11.95
CA ILE A 582 42.13 -8.42 -10.64
C ILE A 582 43.50 -8.45 -9.92
N VAL A 583 44.17 -9.61 -9.91
CA VAL A 583 45.49 -9.75 -9.28
C VAL A 583 46.54 -8.85 -9.95
N SER A 584 46.46 -8.69 -11.27
CA SER A 584 47.38 -7.83 -12.02
C SER A 584 47.18 -6.34 -11.69
N GLU A 585 45.93 -5.88 -11.51
CA GLU A 585 45.63 -4.49 -11.17
C GLU A 585 46.08 -4.12 -9.74
N ASP A 586 45.83 -4.99 -8.76
CA ASP A 586 46.25 -4.76 -7.36
C ASP A 586 47.79 -4.64 -7.22
N SER A 587 48.53 -5.38 -8.05
CA SER A 587 50.00 -5.29 -8.11
C SER A 587 50.51 -3.95 -8.65
N PHE A 588 49.72 -3.29 -9.51
CA PHE A 588 50.06 -2.00 -10.13
C PHE A 588 49.73 -0.80 -9.23
N VAL A 589 48.66 -0.90 -8.43
CA VAL A 589 48.25 0.15 -7.49
C VAL A 589 49.22 0.25 -6.31
N SER A 590 49.76 -0.88 -5.82
CA SER A 590 50.81 -0.88 -4.78
C SER A 590 52.10 -0.18 -5.23
N ALA A 591 52.51 -0.35 -6.49
CA ALA A 591 53.71 0.30 -7.05
C ALA A 591 53.53 1.82 -7.24
N LYS A 592 52.29 2.30 -7.39
CA LYS A 592 51.98 3.73 -7.59
C LYS A 592 51.88 4.49 -6.25
N SER A 593 51.41 3.82 -5.20
CA SER A 593 51.33 4.36 -3.84
C SER A 593 52.72 4.71 -3.25
N GLU A 594 53.76 3.93 -3.56
CA GLU A 594 55.13 4.20 -3.09
C GLU A 594 55.81 5.39 -3.80
N LEU A 595 55.25 5.88 -4.91
CA LEU A 595 55.83 6.98 -5.70
C LEU A 595 55.08 8.32 -5.52
N SER A 596 53.91 8.33 -4.87
CA SER A 596 53.06 9.54 -4.73
C SER A 596 53.17 10.27 -3.39
N GLU A 597 53.93 9.77 -2.41
CA GLU A 597 54.02 10.42 -1.08
C GLU A 597 54.89 11.69 -1.02
N GLU A 598 55.56 12.11 -2.10
CA GLU A 598 56.54 13.21 -2.03
C GLU A 598 56.13 14.55 -2.68
N ASN A 599 54.91 14.74 -3.21
CA ASN A 599 54.51 16.08 -3.68
C ASN A 599 52.99 16.30 -3.70
N GLY A 600 52.49 17.18 -2.81
CA GLY A 600 51.08 17.56 -2.81
C GLY A 600 50.68 18.65 -1.83
N ALA A 601 51.38 19.78 -1.80
CA ALA A 601 50.92 20.99 -1.10
C ALA A 601 50.19 21.96 -2.07
N LYS A 602 48.93 22.28 -1.72
CA LYS A 602 48.11 23.44 -2.11
C LYS A 602 47.61 23.58 -3.57
N SER A 603 46.29 23.71 -3.71
CA SER A 603 45.65 24.81 -4.45
C SER A 603 44.13 24.84 -4.18
N LYS A 604 43.69 25.75 -3.33
CA LYS A 604 42.29 26.18 -3.17
C LYS A 604 42.03 27.28 -4.21
N ARG A 605 40.96 27.18 -5.00
CA ARG A 605 40.58 28.20 -6.01
C ARG A 605 39.17 28.68 -5.71
N ASP A 606 39.06 29.95 -5.37
CA ASP A 606 37.82 30.70 -5.18
C ASP A 606 37.01 30.80 -6.47
N ARG A 607 35.68 30.75 -6.34
CA ARG A 607 34.70 31.17 -7.35
C ARG A 607 33.66 32.05 -6.64
N PRO A 608 33.20 33.18 -7.21
CA PRO A 608 32.37 34.14 -6.49
C PRO A 608 30.89 33.75 -6.51
N GLU A 609 30.25 33.82 -5.34
CA GLU A 609 28.83 33.58 -5.10
C GLU A 609 28.00 34.88 -5.23
N THR A 610 26.80 34.72 -5.76
CA THR A 610 25.65 35.61 -5.54
C THR A 610 24.90 35.13 -4.29
N PRO A 611 24.31 36.03 -3.48
CA PRO A 611 23.69 35.64 -2.22
C PRO A 611 22.26 35.17 -2.47
N ASP A 612 22.00 33.89 -2.22
CA ASP A 612 20.65 33.37 -1.97
C ASP A 612 20.62 32.82 -0.53
N ASP A 613 19.57 33.18 0.20
CA ASP A 613 19.38 33.03 1.65
C ASP A 613 19.15 31.56 2.12
N GLU A 614 19.92 30.59 1.62
CA GLU A 614 19.80 29.14 1.98
C GLU A 614 20.93 28.61 2.88
N ASP A 615 22.05 29.33 3.02
CA ASP A 615 23.26 28.82 3.69
C ASP A 615 23.15 28.63 5.22
N GLU A 616 22.08 29.11 5.88
CA GLU A 616 21.96 28.99 7.35
C GLU A 616 21.51 27.58 7.82
N GLU A 617 20.95 26.71 6.96
CA GLU A 617 20.50 25.37 7.35
C GLU A 617 21.53 24.24 7.10
N HIS A 618 22.50 24.42 6.20
CA HIS A 618 23.46 23.38 5.81
C HIS A 618 24.58 23.13 6.84
N GLU A 619 24.80 24.05 7.79
CA GLU A 619 25.76 23.84 8.90
C GLU A 619 25.20 22.99 10.05
N ALA A 620 23.90 22.68 10.08
CA ALA A 620 23.25 22.07 11.24
C ALA A 620 23.31 20.53 11.29
N PHE A 621 23.60 19.86 10.18
CA PHE A 621 23.49 18.41 10.08
C PHE A 621 24.87 17.74 10.16
N ASN A 622 25.20 17.02 11.23
CA ASN A 622 26.41 16.19 11.28
C ASN A 622 26.04 14.78 11.74
N PHE A 623 26.35 13.78 10.90
CA PHE A 623 25.96 12.38 11.12
C PHE A 623 27.07 11.51 11.71
N SER A 624 28.07 12.13 12.32
CA SER A 624 29.02 11.42 13.19
C SER A 624 28.26 10.72 14.32
N HIS A 625 28.52 9.43 14.53
CA HIS A 625 27.76 8.64 15.49
C HIS A 625 28.60 7.54 16.13
N MET A 626 28.11 7.06 17.27
CA MET A 626 28.61 5.90 17.97
C MET A 626 27.47 4.89 18.14
N ILE A 627 27.64 3.72 17.54
CA ILE A 627 26.75 2.58 17.77
C ILE A 627 27.23 1.93 19.06
N THR A 628 26.49 2.13 20.16
CA THR A 628 26.86 1.58 21.47
C THR A 628 26.56 0.09 21.55
N GLU A 629 25.38 -0.30 21.08
CA GLU A 629 24.91 -1.67 20.97
C GLU A 629 23.87 -1.77 19.86
N LEU A 630 23.95 -2.81 19.02
CA LEU A 630 22.94 -3.13 18.02
C LEU A 630 22.71 -4.64 17.97
N SER A 631 21.48 -5.07 18.26
CA SER A 631 21.13 -6.49 18.29
C SER A 631 19.73 -6.74 17.76
N PHE A 632 19.52 -7.91 17.18
CA PHE A 632 18.22 -8.37 16.69
C PHE A 632 17.69 -9.47 17.61
N GLY A 633 17.07 -9.09 18.72
CA GLY A 633 16.49 -10.03 19.67
C GLY A 633 16.88 -9.72 21.12
N PRO A 634 16.67 -10.67 22.05
CA PRO A 634 17.05 -10.51 23.44
C PRO A 634 18.57 -10.37 23.59
N HIS A 635 18.99 -9.41 24.42
CA HIS A 635 20.40 -9.21 24.77
C HIS A 635 21.00 -10.47 25.40
N TYR A 636 22.19 -10.87 24.92
CA TYR A 636 22.95 -11.98 25.44
C TYR A 636 24.37 -11.54 25.78
N SER A 637 24.73 -11.55 27.07
CA SER A 637 25.93 -10.89 27.59
C SER A 637 27.28 -11.43 27.08
N THR A 638 27.28 -12.60 26.42
CA THR A 638 28.50 -13.19 25.82
C THR A 638 28.52 -13.08 24.29
N LEU A 639 27.47 -12.55 23.67
CA LEU A 639 27.42 -12.27 22.24
C LEU A 639 27.88 -10.82 22.02
N LEU A 640 28.93 -10.65 21.24
CA LEU A 640 29.42 -9.34 20.83
C LEU A 640 29.04 -9.15 19.36
N ASN A 641 28.16 -8.20 19.07
CA ASN A 641 27.67 -7.99 17.71
C ASN A 641 28.66 -7.15 16.89
N PRO A 642 28.72 -7.30 15.56
CA PRO A 642 29.73 -6.62 14.73
C PRO A 642 29.72 -5.09 14.78
N LEU A 643 28.59 -4.45 15.10
CA LEU A 643 28.50 -2.99 15.21
C LEU A 643 28.54 -2.48 16.65
N ASP A 644 28.71 -3.35 17.64
CA ASP A 644 28.80 -2.92 19.03
C ASP A 644 30.05 -2.08 19.25
N LYS A 645 29.87 -0.87 19.80
CA LYS A 645 30.91 0.13 20.10
C LYS A 645 31.62 0.70 18.86
N THR A 646 31.00 0.65 17.69
CA THR A 646 31.54 1.26 16.47
C THR A 646 31.36 2.78 16.48
N ILE A 647 32.43 3.53 16.19
CA ILE A 647 32.43 5.00 16.09
C ILE A 647 32.70 5.38 14.63
N SER A 648 31.91 6.29 14.08
CA SER A 648 32.08 6.82 12.73
C SER A 648 31.93 8.34 12.76
N THR A 649 32.93 9.07 12.25
CA THR A 649 32.97 10.54 12.31
C THR A 649 33.22 11.14 10.94
N THR A 650 32.63 12.31 10.70
CA THR A 650 32.79 13.09 9.47
C THR A 650 32.86 14.58 9.79
N ALA A 651 33.66 15.31 9.01
CA ALA A 651 33.75 16.77 9.05
C ALA A 651 32.74 17.44 8.11
N ALA A 652 32.15 16.68 7.17
CA ALA A 652 31.14 17.16 6.24
C ALA A 652 29.74 17.03 6.84
N ASN A 653 28.88 18.00 6.55
CA ASN A 653 27.55 18.07 7.14
C ASN A 653 26.54 17.18 6.39
N PHE A 654 26.54 17.25 5.06
CA PHE A 654 25.78 16.35 4.20
C PHE A 654 26.55 15.04 3.98
N TYR A 655 26.39 14.09 4.90
CA TYR A 655 27.12 12.83 4.85
C TYR A 655 26.21 11.62 5.06
N LYS A 656 26.48 10.54 4.33
CA LYS A 656 25.69 9.32 4.36
C LYS A 656 26.50 8.14 4.89
N TYR A 657 25.99 7.49 5.93
CA TYR A 657 26.49 6.20 6.41
C TYR A 657 25.47 5.11 6.08
N GLN A 658 25.90 4.03 5.44
CA GLN A 658 25.04 2.89 5.12
C GLN A 658 25.66 1.59 5.63
N TYR A 659 24.94 0.90 6.51
CA TYR A 659 25.31 -0.42 7.03
C TYR A 659 24.38 -1.47 6.42
N TYR A 660 24.93 -2.39 5.64
CA TYR A 660 24.24 -3.53 5.05
C TYR A 660 24.42 -4.74 5.96
N MET A 661 23.32 -5.37 6.35
CA MET A 661 23.29 -6.38 7.41
C MET A 661 22.62 -7.65 6.92
N SER A 662 23.33 -8.79 6.97
CA SER A 662 22.72 -10.09 6.72
C SER A 662 22.40 -10.75 8.06
N ILE A 663 21.11 -10.86 8.38
CA ILE A 663 20.60 -11.37 9.66
C ILE A 663 20.35 -12.87 9.56
N VAL A 664 20.95 -13.63 10.48
CA VAL A 664 20.83 -15.09 10.58
C VAL A 664 20.09 -15.44 11.88
N PRO A 665 18.88 -16.02 11.81
CA PRO A 665 18.19 -16.57 12.96
C PRO A 665 19.07 -17.52 13.76
N THR A 666 19.21 -17.27 15.07
CA THR A 666 20.13 -18.02 15.94
C THR A 666 19.45 -18.48 17.24
N ILE A 667 19.59 -19.77 17.56
CA ILE A 667 19.18 -20.32 18.85
C ILE A 667 20.42 -20.60 19.70
N TYR A 668 20.56 -19.89 20.82
CA TYR A 668 21.57 -20.16 21.83
C TYR A 668 21.00 -21.08 22.92
N THR A 669 21.67 -22.19 23.22
CA THR A 669 21.27 -23.11 24.30
C THR A 669 22.39 -23.36 25.29
N ARG A 670 22.06 -23.33 26.58
CA ARG A 670 22.96 -23.63 27.68
C ARG A 670 22.59 -25.01 28.25
N ALA A 671 23.54 -25.93 28.26
CA ALA A 671 23.42 -27.29 28.79
C ALA A 671 22.52 -28.27 27.98
N GLY A 672 23.01 -28.73 26.83
CA GLY A 672 22.66 -30.04 26.25
C GLY A 672 21.20 -30.26 25.83
N VAL A 673 20.42 -29.20 25.61
CA VAL A 673 18.98 -29.29 25.28
C VAL A 673 18.75 -29.59 23.79
N VAL A 674 19.74 -29.41 22.93
CA VAL A 674 19.62 -29.71 21.50
C VAL A 674 20.71 -30.71 21.13
N ASP A 675 20.32 -31.97 20.96
CA ASP A 675 21.16 -33.00 20.36
C ASP A 675 21.17 -32.76 18.84
N PRO A 676 22.32 -32.44 18.21
CA PRO A 676 22.38 -32.17 16.77
C PRO A 676 21.98 -33.37 15.90
N TYR A 677 21.81 -34.56 16.50
CA TYR A 677 21.43 -35.79 15.80
C TYR A 677 19.99 -36.27 16.07
N ASN A 678 19.28 -35.72 17.06
CA ASN A 678 17.88 -36.09 17.36
C ASN A 678 16.92 -34.93 17.05
N GLN A 679 16.13 -35.12 16.00
CA GLN A 679 15.19 -34.14 15.44
C GLN A 679 14.07 -33.74 16.41
N ALA A 680 14.20 -32.55 16.99
CA ALA A 680 13.12 -31.56 17.08
C ALA A 680 13.75 -30.20 17.42
N LEU A 681 13.84 -29.31 16.44
CA LEU A 681 14.17 -27.91 16.72
C LEU A 681 13.08 -27.35 17.66
N PRO A 682 13.44 -26.67 18.76
CA PRO A 682 12.45 -26.13 19.67
C PRO A 682 11.63 -25.04 18.97
N ASP A 683 10.33 -25.29 18.77
CA ASP A 683 9.39 -24.33 18.20
C ASP A 683 9.12 -23.22 19.24
N PRO A 684 9.37 -21.92 18.92
CA PRO A 684 9.12 -20.78 19.80
C PRO A 684 7.73 -20.76 20.42
N SER A 685 6.73 -21.32 19.73
CA SER A 685 5.33 -21.36 20.17
C SER A 685 5.03 -22.41 21.25
N THR A 686 5.95 -23.37 21.49
CA THR A 686 5.74 -24.54 22.36
C THR A 686 6.57 -24.51 23.65
N ILE A 687 7.30 -23.42 23.91
CA ILE A 687 8.34 -23.38 24.96
C ILE A 687 7.76 -23.10 26.34
N THR A 688 8.09 -23.96 27.30
CA THR A 688 7.72 -23.77 28.71
C THR A 688 8.57 -22.68 29.39
N PRO A 689 8.06 -22.02 30.45
CA PRO A 689 8.84 -21.02 31.20
C PRO A 689 10.18 -21.54 31.78
N SER A 690 10.28 -22.86 31.99
CA SER A 690 11.50 -23.50 32.47
C SER A 690 12.60 -23.60 31.40
N GLN A 691 12.22 -23.81 30.14
CA GLN A 691 13.13 -23.93 29.00
C GLN A 691 13.69 -22.58 28.54
N ARG A 692 12.92 -21.48 28.70
CA ARG A 692 13.41 -20.11 28.42
C ARG A 692 14.61 -19.68 29.24
N LYS A 693 14.88 -20.30 30.40
CA LYS A 693 16.06 -19.96 31.21
C LYS A 693 17.36 -20.43 30.58
N ASN A 694 17.30 -21.47 29.73
CA ASN A 694 18.46 -22.13 29.15
C ASN A 694 18.51 -22.02 27.62
N THR A 695 17.49 -21.45 26.97
CA THR A 695 17.40 -21.29 25.52
C THR A 695 17.01 -19.87 25.18
N ILE A 696 17.81 -19.19 24.36
CA ILE A 696 17.60 -17.82 23.90
C ILE A 696 17.46 -17.86 22.38
N PHE A 697 16.37 -17.31 21.88
CA PHE A 697 16.14 -17.09 20.46
C PHE A 697 16.55 -15.67 20.16
N THR A 698 17.62 -15.51 19.38
CA THR A 698 18.15 -14.21 18.97
C THR A 698 18.49 -14.29 17.48
N ASN A 699 19.04 -13.23 16.92
CA ASN A 699 19.54 -13.23 15.55
C ASN A 699 20.93 -12.63 15.55
N GLN A 700 21.87 -13.36 14.97
CA GLN A 700 23.19 -12.82 14.66
C GLN A 700 23.12 -12.09 13.33
N TYR A 701 24.09 -11.22 13.06
CA TYR A 701 24.19 -10.60 11.76
C TYR A 701 25.65 -10.41 11.36
N ALA A 702 25.89 -10.37 10.06
CA ALA A 702 27.12 -9.85 9.47
C ALA A 702 26.88 -8.42 8.98
N VAL A 703 27.92 -7.60 8.87
CA VAL A 703 27.80 -6.21 8.41
C VAL A 703 28.85 -5.84 7.38
N THR A 704 28.44 -5.10 6.35
CA THR A 704 29.32 -4.32 5.47
C THR A 704 28.89 -2.86 5.51
N SER A 705 29.84 -1.92 5.41
CA SER A 705 29.55 -0.49 5.54
C SER A 705 30.04 0.29 4.32
N ARG A 706 29.20 1.19 3.79
CA ARG A 706 29.55 2.16 2.75
C ARG A 706 29.23 3.56 3.26
N SER A 707 30.15 4.50 3.09
CA SER A 707 29.94 5.89 3.49
C SER A 707 30.53 6.87 2.49
N HIS A 708 29.83 7.97 2.24
CA HIS A 708 30.28 9.02 1.33
C HIS A 708 29.62 10.36 1.69
N GLU A 709 30.27 11.45 1.28
CA GLU A 709 29.73 12.80 1.32
C GLU A 709 28.70 12.96 0.21
N LEU A 710 27.62 13.69 0.51
CA LEU A 710 26.53 13.95 -0.41
C LEU A 710 26.64 15.38 -0.94
N PRO A 711 26.30 15.63 -2.21
CA PRO A 711 26.13 16.99 -2.73
C PRO A 711 25.01 17.72 -1.99
N ASP A 712 25.12 19.04 -1.80
CA ASP A 712 24.05 19.90 -1.27
C ASP A 712 22.90 19.95 -2.29
N SER A 713 21.95 19.02 -2.15
CA SER A 713 20.81 18.84 -3.04
C SER A 713 19.63 18.24 -2.28
N GLN A 714 18.43 18.79 -2.47
CA GLN A 714 17.18 18.38 -1.82
C GLN A 714 16.75 16.93 -2.12
N TYR A 715 17.36 16.26 -3.10
CA TYR A 715 17.04 14.88 -3.49
C TYR A 715 17.77 13.83 -2.66
N TYR A 716 18.86 14.21 -1.99
CA TYR A 716 19.65 13.31 -1.15
C TYR A 716 19.33 13.53 0.30
N VAL A 717 18.99 12.44 0.96
CA VAL A 717 18.75 12.45 2.40
C VAL A 717 20.05 12.06 3.09
N PRO A 718 20.78 13.00 3.70
CA PRO A 718 21.93 12.65 4.53
C PRO A 718 21.44 11.95 5.79
N GLY A 719 22.27 11.06 6.34
CA GLY A 719 21.79 10.20 7.42
C GLY A 719 22.55 8.91 7.62
N ILE A 720 22.10 8.18 8.64
CA ILE A 720 22.62 6.88 9.04
C ILE A 720 21.55 5.83 8.70
N PHE A 721 21.89 4.92 7.78
CA PHE A 721 20.97 3.94 7.23
C PHE A 721 21.42 2.53 7.61
N PHE A 722 20.47 1.73 8.12
CA PHE A 722 20.64 0.29 8.34
C PHE A 722 19.76 -0.47 7.35
N LYS A 723 20.38 -1.12 6.38
CA LYS A 723 19.71 -2.00 5.40
C LYS A 723 19.95 -3.44 5.83
N TYR A 724 18.89 -4.23 5.95
CA TYR A 724 19.05 -5.61 6.39
C TYR A 724 18.25 -6.61 5.55
N SER A 725 18.82 -7.79 5.34
CA SER A 725 18.19 -8.98 4.77
C SER A 725 18.19 -10.11 5.80
N ILE A 726 17.25 -11.06 5.70
CA ILE A 726 17.20 -12.24 6.57
C ILE A 726 17.62 -13.45 5.74
N GLU A 727 18.66 -14.13 6.17
CA GLU A 727 19.17 -15.34 5.52
C GLU A 727 18.25 -16.53 5.81
N PRO A 728 17.98 -17.42 4.83
CA PRO A 728 17.09 -18.57 5.00
C PRO A 728 17.78 -19.75 5.71
N ILE A 729 18.61 -19.48 6.72
CA ILE A 729 19.39 -20.47 7.47
C ILE A 729 19.21 -20.24 8.97
N LEU A 730 18.94 -21.31 9.72
CA LEU A 730 18.84 -21.27 11.18
C LEU A 730 20.14 -21.80 11.80
N LEU A 731 20.80 -20.97 12.60
CA LEU A 731 21.98 -21.37 13.35
C LEU A 731 21.59 -21.84 14.77
N VAL A 732 22.13 -22.97 15.23
CA VAL A 732 21.95 -23.44 16.61
C VAL A 732 23.31 -23.53 17.27
N ILE A 733 23.50 -22.77 18.35
CA ILE A 733 24.73 -22.76 19.15
C ILE A 733 24.43 -23.37 20.52
N SER A 734 25.18 -24.41 20.89
CA SER A 734 25.11 -25.04 22.21
C SER A 734 26.39 -24.76 23.02
N GLU A 735 26.22 -24.22 24.23
CA GLU A 735 27.29 -24.09 25.22
C GLU A 735 27.28 -25.32 26.12
N GLU A 736 28.34 -26.14 26.04
CA GLU A 736 28.54 -27.32 26.89
C GLU A 736 29.68 -27.12 27.87
N ARG A 737 29.46 -27.54 29.13
CA ARG A 737 30.56 -27.62 30.11
C ARG A 737 31.36 -28.89 29.83
N GLY A 738 32.66 -28.74 29.59
CA GLY A 738 33.57 -29.88 29.53
C GLY A 738 33.51 -30.73 30.80
N SER A 739 33.76 -32.03 30.68
CA SER A 739 33.72 -32.94 31.83
C SER A 739 34.74 -32.53 32.90
N LEU A 740 34.39 -32.72 34.17
CA LEU A 740 35.34 -32.49 35.28
C LEU A 740 36.62 -33.31 35.12
N LEU A 741 36.52 -34.48 34.49
CA LEU A 741 37.67 -35.33 34.19
C LEU A 741 38.56 -34.70 33.11
N ALA A 742 37.99 -34.13 32.06
CA ALA A 742 38.75 -33.40 31.04
C ALA A 742 39.44 -32.15 31.62
N LEU A 743 38.79 -31.44 32.54
CA LEU A 743 39.39 -30.32 33.28
C LEU A 743 40.57 -30.80 34.14
N LEU A 744 40.41 -31.90 34.86
CA LEU A 744 41.45 -32.47 35.72
C LEU A 744 42.66 -32.96 34.90
N VAL A 745 42.42 -33.59 33.75
CA VAL A 745 43.48 -33.97 32.80
C VAL A 745 44.21 -32.74 32.28
N ARG A 746 43.50 -31.67 31.90
CA ARG A 746 44.14 -30.41 31.47
C ARG A 746 44.97 -29.79 32.59
N LEU A 747 44.47 -29.79 33.83
CA LEU A 747 45.20 -29.27 34.99
C LEU A 747 46.50 -30.06 35.24
N VAL A 748 46.44 -31.39 35.20
CA VAL A 748 47.61 -32.26 35.33
C VAL A 748 48.60 -32.01 34.21
N ASN A 749 48.14 -31.86 32.97
CA ASN A 749 49.02 -31.54 31.83
C ASN A 749 49.72 -30.18 32.00
N VAL A 750 49.01 -29.15 32.49
CA VAL A 750 49.62 -27.84 32.77
C VAL A 750 50.66 -27.95 33.88
N MET A 751 50.34 -28.63 34.99
CA MET A 751 51.27 -28.85 36.10
C MET A 751 52.50 -29.66 35.67
N ALA A 752 52.31 -30.73 34.90
CA ALA A 752 53.40 -31.52 34.34
C ALA A 752 54.27 -30.68 33.39
N GLY A 753 53.64 -29.86 32.54
CA GLY A 753 54.33 -28.93 31.64
C GLY A 753 55.20 -27.92 32.41
N VAL A 754 54.68 -27.35 33.50
CA VAL A 754 55.45 -26.42 34.36
C VAL A 754 56.62 -27.12 35.05
N VAL A 755 56.42 -28.34 35.58
CA VAL A 755 57.49 -29.12 36.22
C VAL A 755 58.58 -29.49 35.22
N VAL A 756 58.20 -29.92 34.01
CA VAL A 756 59.13 -30.26 32.94
C VAL A 756 59.88 -29.01 32.49
N ALA A 757 59.18 -27.91 32.17
CA ALA A 757 59.81 -26.65 31.77
C ALA A 757 60.75 -26.10 32.85
N GLY A 758 60.36 -26.17 34.13
CA GLY A 758 61.21 -25.82 35.27
C GLY A 758 62.44 -26.72 35.39
N GLY A 759 62.29 -28.03 35.16
CA GLY A 759 63.40 -28.99 35.13
C GLY A 759 64.40 -28.71 34.00
N TRP A 760 63.90 -28.41 32.79
CA TRP A 760 64.74 -28.00 31.67
C TRP A 760 65.45 -26.67 31.94
N LEU A 761 64.75 -25.68 32.52
CA LEU A 761 65.36 -24.41 32.94
C LEU A 761 66.46 -24.62 33.99
N PHE A 762 66.25 -25.51 34.96
CA PHE A 762 67.27 -25.84 35.95
C PHE A 762 68.49 -26.53 35.33
N GLN A 763 68.26 -27.49 34.43
CA GLN A 763 69.35 -28.18 33.71
C GLN A 763 70.13 -27.22 32.81
N ILE A 764 69.45 -26.33 32.09
CA ILE A 764 70.08 -25.31 31.25
C ILE A 764 70.88 -24.33 32.11
N ASN A 765 70.35 -23.92 33.27
CA ASN A 765 71.06 -23.03 34.20
C ASN A 765 72.32 -23.72 34.78
N MET A 766 72.22 -24.97 35.21
CA MET A 766 73.37 -25.75 35.67
C MET A 766 74.42 -25.97 34.57
N TRP A 767 73.98 -26.28 33.35
CA TRP A 767 74.87 -26.39 32.19
C TRP A 767 75.55 -25.06 31.85
N ALA A 768 74.82 -23.95 31.91
CA ALA A 768 75.37 -22.61 31.71
C ALA A 768 76.39 -22.25 32.80
N LEU A 769 76.10 -22.54 34.07
CA LEU A 769 77.03 -22.35 35.19
C LEU A 769 78.28 -23.22 35.06
N ASP A 770 78.16 -24.46 34.60
CA ASP A 770 79.29 -25.35 34.35
C ASP A 770 80.14 -24.86 33.16
N ILE A 771 79.52 -24.31 32.11
CA ILE A 771 80.23 -23.66 31.01
C ILE A 771 80.97 -22.41 31.49
N VAL A 772 80.34 -21.59 32.32
CA VAL A 772 80.97 -20.39 32.91
C VAL A 772 82.13 -20.78 33.83
N LYS A 773 81.98 -21.81 34.68
CA LYS A 773 83.08 -22.37 35.49
C LYS A 773 84.20 -22.96 34.63
N LYS A 774 83.89 -23.66 33.53
CA LYS A 774 84.89 -24.16 32.58
C LYS A 774 85.58 -23.03 31.81
N ARG A 775 84.87 -21.92 31.52
CA ARG A 775 85.46 -20.70 30.93
C ARG A 775 86.35 -19.95 31.92
N GLN A 776 85.98 -19.86 33.19
CA GLN A 776 86.84 -19.28 34.24
C GLN A 776 88.10 -20.12 34.46
N ARG A 777 88.00 -21.46 34.46
CA ARG A 777 89.18 -22.34 34.50
C ARG A 777 90.05 -22.31 33.23
N ARG A 778 89.50 -21.94 32.07
CA ARG A 778 90.28 -21.66 30.83
C ARG A 778 90.84 -20.24 30.76
N SER A 779 90.37 -19.32 31.60
CA SER A 779 90.80 -17.91 31.65
C SER A 779 91.94 -17.65 32.65
N GLU A 780 92.29 -18.62 33.50
CA GLU A 780 93.44 -18.54 34.42
C GLU A 780 94.73 -19.20 33.89
N GLY A 781 94.76 -19.61 32.61
CA GLY A 781 95.93 -20.26 32.03
C GLY A 781 96.22 -19.75 30.64
N VAL A 782 97.02 -18.67 30.56
CA VAL A 782 97.99 -18.27 29.52
C VAL A 782 97.91 -16.76 29.28
N LEU A 783 98.60 -15.99 30.14
CA LEU A 783 99.21 -14.69 29.84
C LEU A 783 100.00 -14.19 31.05
N ASN A 784 101.19 -14.77 31.24
CA ASN A 784 102.44 -14.03 31.41
C ASN A 784 103.61 -15.03 31.42
N GLY A 785 104.49 -14.91 30.42
CA GLY A 785 105.85 -15.45 30.52
C GLY A 785 106.58 -14.85 31.73
N LYS A 786 107.73 -15.32 32.19
CA LYS A 786 108.89 -15.78 31.45
C LYS A 786 109.87 -16.37 32.48
N LEU A 787 110.56 -17.42 32.02
CA LEU A 787 111.80 -18.06 32.47
C LEU A 787 112.70 -17.33 33.47
N LEU A 788 113.12 -18.08 34.49
CA LEU A 788 114.44 -18.18 35.17
C LEU A 788 114.19 -19.05 36.42
N GLY A 789 114.90 -20.12 36.74
CA GLY A 789 116.04 -20.81 36.20
C GLY A 789 116.29 -22.06 37.07
N ASP A 790 117.16 -22.92 36.54
CA ASP A 790 118.07 -23.83 37.25
C ASP A 790 117.60 -25.17 37.86
N GLU A 791 118.35 -26.17 37.38
CA GLU A 791 118.96 -27.32 38.07
C GLU A 791 118.21 -28.66 38.10
N ASP A 792 118.67 -29.54 37.20
CA ASP A 792 119.23 -30.88 37.47
C ASP A 792 118.49 -31.81 38.46
N GLU A 793 117.78 -32.80 37.92
CA GLU A 793 118.05 -34.26 38.05
C GLU A 793 117.00 -35.10 37.29
#